data_AF-A0A935D5G6-F1
#
_entry.id   AF-A0A935D5G6-F1
#
_cell.length_a   1.000
_cell.length_b   1.000
_cell.length_c   1.000
_cell.angle_alpha   90.00
_cell.angle_beta   90.00
_cell.angle_gamma   90.00
#
_symmetry.space_group_name_H-M   'P 1'
#
loop_
_entity.id
_entity.type
_entity.pdbx_description
1 polymer ?
#
loop_
_entity_poly.entity_id
_entity_poly.type
_entity_poly.pdbx_seq_one_letter_code
_entity_poly.pdbx_strand_id
1 'polypeptide(L)'
;MSIREKFRVLFGASSLIATGALGVSPAGCATNLTATTSGRTAGEVVDGELRCSAIAAQAQPLVVDWTDEDRAQLSEAMAGGLAVFRYDCAGLKLLRGCKAQGSYGFAGTSRKEELVRLADRSEVRLNLPTFGGALASSLASRDRTLDVAMVLIGKQRALSTSVGAKQLEGAGACAGATHFLRGAHLGAFALDTGAKGTPRQPSSVFEAHAAGSPLSVRRDGDVRRCAETDPTAVRPPDGCGSFVRLELTKVGTPGGEDAAEDACPSGLVLAEGKCALPTSATAHQCKKTEPNDCVAQCARGHARSCETLSFLLGEGRGVEKDQGRAFEIAQKACDDGASGACFLAGHALHEGRGVRRDPSRAAVLYRRACDDGEMVACWALGSLTKKGLGVPKNAAVAVALYKKACNGAVPGACIALAEVIAADEPVEAAKIVARTCDAGHDAACVSVAKCFLNGIGVPKDAERAAKLAGEVCERKEASACALLGSMHEAGDMEGASAVEARRLLQKACDLGNGPACSDLGVMFNAGKGGEKLPERAAELYARGCDLGFSSGCSNAGLLYSQGKGVAADPARAVSFFERGCEGGDGRSCNFLGEHLESGEGVPKDQKRSAEVYERACELGHAHGCYGLGWLYAKGIGVPQSDTTATSWLRRACRGGNRQACEMLRGAGQSER
;
A
#
# COMPACT_ATOMS: atom_id res chain seq x y z
N MET A 1 -53.30 -4.22 -9.00
CA MET A 1 -54.68 -3.70 -9.12
C MET A 1 -54.92 -2.85 -7.86
N SER A 2 -55.28 -1.58 -7.85
CA SER A 2 -55.79 -0.66 -8.87
C SER A 2 -55.71 0.78 -8.31
N ILE A 3 -55.16 1.72 -9.09
CA ILE A 3 -55.68 3.09 -9.39
C ILE A 3 -55.73 4.08 -8.19
N ARG A 4 -54.74 4.98 -8.06
CA ARG A 4 -54.55 6.35 -8.65
C ARG A 4 -55.23 7.47 -7.85
N GLU A 5 -54.39 8.44 -7.47
CA GLU A 5 -54.59 9.91 -7.32
C GLU A 5 -54.17 10.46 -5.95
N LYS A 6 -53.11 11.29 -5.95
CA LYS A 6 -52.85 12.30 -4.91
C LYS A 6 -52.24 13.55 -5.52
N PHE A 7 -52.98 14.64 -5.42
CA PHE A 7 -52.54 16.03 -5.61
C PHE A 7 -52.49 16.70 -4.21
N ARG A 8 -51.37 17.40 -3.95
CA ARG A 8 -51.24 18.76 -3.38
C ARG A 8 -51.45 19.10 -1.88
N VAL A 9 -50.54 20.01 -1.47
CA VAL A 9 -50.59 21.10 -0.45
C VAL A 9 -50.18 20.78 1.00
N LEU A 10 -49.11 21.43 1.49
CA LEU A 10 -49.22 22.55 2.45
C LEU A 10 -47.88 23.27 2.72
N PHE A 11 -48.00 24.60 2.64
CA PHE A 11 -47.05 25.65 3.02
C PHE A 11 -46.89 25.76 4.54
N GLY A 12 -45.77 26.33 4.98
CA GLY A 12 -45.59 26.83 6.35
C GLY A 12 -44.34 27.69 6.47
N ALA A 13 -44.45 28.96 6.10
CA ALA A 13 -43.46 30.00 6.37
C ALA A 13 -43.75 30.68 7.71
N SER A 14 -42.72 31.02 8.47
CA SER A 14 -42.74 32.12 9.46
C SER A 14 -41.31 32.60 9.70
N SER A 15 -41.07 33.86 9.35
CA SER A 15 -39.90 34.65 9.73
C SER A 15 -40.21 35.46 10.98
N LEU A 16 -39.23 35.66 11.86
CA LEU A 16 -39.19 36.83 12.74
C LEU A 16 -37.74 37.14 13.17
N ILE A 17 -37.47 38.44 13.17
CA ILE A 17 -36.22 39.17 13.29
C ILE A 17 -35.93 39.48 14.77
N ALA A 18 -34.67 39.45 15.21
CA ALA A 18 -34.15 40.41 16.21
C ALA A 18 -32.62 40.40 16.30
N THR A 19 -32.06 41.60 16.15
CA THR A 19 -30.68 42.05 16.31
C THR A 19 -30.27 42.17 17.79
N GLY A 20 -28.99 41.93 18.09
CA GLY A 20 -28.37 42.26 19.38
C GLY A 20 -26.84 42.13 19.32
N ALA A 21 -26.15 43.25 19.43
CA ALA A 21 -24.69 43.39 19.29
C ALA A 21 -23.96 43.41 20.65
N LEU A 22 -22.63 43.24 20.55
CA LEU A 22 -21.54 43.58 21.50
C LEU A 22 -21.06 42.50 22.49
N GLY A 23 -19.93 41.89 22.11
CA GLY A 23 -18.92 41.31 22.99
C GLY A 23 -17.55 41.38 22.29
N VAL A 24 -16.62 42.16 22.85
CA VAL A 24 -15.21 42.32 22.42
C VAL A 24 -14.38 41.42 23.34
N SER A 25 -13.58 40.43 22.88
CA SER A 25 -12.19 40.48 22.37
C SER A 25 -11.63 39.02 22.39
N PRO A 26 -10.43 38.68 21.84
CA PRO A 26 -9.78 39.09 20.60
C PRO A 26 -9.33 37.86 19.74
N ALA A 27 -8.83 38.17 18.53
CA ALA A 27 -8.12 37.30 17.57
C ALA A 27 -8.96 36.45 16.60
N GLY A 28 -8.75 36.71 15.30
CA GLY A 28 -9.04 35.76 14.23
C GLY A 28 -9.93 36.29 13.12
N CYS A 29 -9.30 36.98 12.15
CA CYS A 29 -9.76 37.35 10.81
C CYS A 29 -11.10 36.79 10.28
N ALA A 30 -11.96 37.69 9.81
CA ALA A 30 -12.88 37.42 8.71
C ALA A 30 -12.93 38.60 7.72
N THR A 31 -12.46 38.31 6.50
CA THR A 31 -13.01 38.72 5.19
C THR A 31 -13.60 40.13 5.01
N ASN A 32 -13.00 40.87 4.08
CA ASN A 32 -13.72 41.46 2.95
C ASN A 32 -12.76 41.68 1.76
N LEU A 33 -12.85 40.81 0.76
CA LEU A 33 -12.28 41.02 -0.57
C LEU A 33 -13.44 41.23 -1.55
N THR A 34 -13.80 42.50 -1.74
CA THR A 34 -14.56 42.93 -2.91
C THR A 34 -13.61 43.01 -4.10
N ALA A 35 -14.05 42.46 -5.22
CA ALA A 35 -13.26 42.11 -6.38
C ALA A 35 -12.95 43.30 -7.30
N THR A 36 -11.77 43.27 -7.94
CA THR A 36 -11.62 43.63 -9.36
C THR A 36 -10.54 42.75 -10.02
N THR A 37 -11.02 41.96 -10.98
CA THR A 37 -10.33 41.22 -12.07
C THR A 37 -9.31 40.14 -11.69
N SER A 38 -9.87 38.93 -11.57
CA SER A 38 -9.32 37.61 -11.27
C SER A 38 -8.15 37.12 -12.12
N GLY A 39 -6.97 36.96 -11.51
CA GLY A 39 -6.01 35.92 -11.87
C GLY A 39 -6.10 34.81 -10.82
N ARG A 40 -6.57 33.61 -11.20
CA ARG A 40 -6.72 32.46 -10.29
C ARG A 40 -5.65 31.41 -10.57
N THR A 41 -5.14 30.83 -9.49
CA THR A 41 -3.82 30.20 -9.28
C THR A 41 -3.59 28.84 -9.95
N ALA A 42 -2.33 28.55 -10.30
CA ALA A 42 -1.81 27.27 -10.81
C ALA A 42 -1.31 26.32 -9.68
N GLY A 43 -1.68 26.61 -8.43
CA GLY A 43 -1.37 25.82 -7.24
C GLY A 43 -2.62 25.50 -6.43
N GLU A 44 -2.54 24.43 -5.65
CA GLU A 44 -3.59 23.97 -4.73
C GLU A 44 -3.14 24.22 -3.29
N VAL A 45 -4.07 24.65 -2.44
CA VAL A 45 -3.84 24.76 -1.00
C VAL A 45 -4.11 23.39 -0.39
N VAL A 46 -3.04 22.70 0.01
CA VAL A 46 -3.10 21.42 0.72
C VAL A 46 -2.54 21.67 2.11
N ASP A 47 -3.34 21.37 3.15
CA ASP A 47 -2.96 21.57 4.56
C ASP A 47 -2.50 23.01 4.89
N GLY A 48 -3.07 24.01 4.21
CA GLY A 48 -2.73 25.42 4.42
C GLY A 48 -1.48 25.91 3.68
N GLU A 49 -0.77 25.02 2.99
CA GLU A 49 0.39 25.37 2.16
C GLU A 49 0.03 25.43 0.67
N LEU A 50 0.45 26.51 -0.01
CA LEU A 50 0.27 26.66 -1.45
C LEU A 50 1.31 25.81 -2.19
N ARG A 51 0.89 24.65 -2.73
CA ARG A 51 1.74 23.79 -3.55
C ARG A 51 1.57 24.14 -5.02
N CYS A 52 2.62 24.69 -5.61
CA CYS A 52 2.61 25.12 -7.01
C CYS A 52 3.01 23.96 -7.90
N SER A 53 2.26 23.72 -8.98
CA SER A 53 2.63 22.73 -9.98
C SER A 53 3.98 23.13 -10.61
N ALA A 54 4.97 22.24 -10.54
CA ALA A 54 6.31 22.51 -11.04
C ALA A 54 6.36 22.33 -12.57
N ILE A 55 6.66 23.41 -13.31
CA ILE A 55 7.10 23.32 -14.71
C ILE A 55 8.59 22.96 -14.68
N ALA A 56 8.91 21.66 -14.70
CA ALA A 56 10.28 21.18 -14.88
C ALA A 56 10.64 21.12 -16.37
N ALA A 57 11.90 21.41 -16.68
CA ALA A 57 12.42 21.45 -18.05
C ALA A 57 12.13 20.17 -18.85
N GLN A 58 11.90 20.38 -20.15
CA GLN A 58 11.81 19.42 -21.26
C GLN A 58 10.37 19.00 -21.65
N ALA A 59 9.91 19.58 -22.77
CA ALA A 59 8.79 19.15 -23.62
C ALA A 59 7.36 19.12 -23.02
N GLN A 60 7.07 19.92 -22.00
CA GLN A 60 5.70 20.03 -21.46
C GLN A 60 4.72 20.64 -22.48
N PRO A 61 3.58 19.99 -22.83
CA PRO A 61 2.54 20.62 -23.63
C PRO A 61 1.72 21.57 -22.76
N LEU A 62 2.13 22.84 -22.68
CA LEU A 62 1.26 23.86 -22.09
C LEU A 62 0.35 24.45 -23.17
N VAL A 63 -0.94 24.14 -23.10
CA VAL A 63 -1.96 24.74 -23.96
C VAL A 63 -2.41 26.05 -23.33
N VAL A 64 -1.94 27.18 -23.87
CA VAL A 64 -2.21 28.51 -23.30
C VAL A 64 -3.21 29.25 -24.15
N ASP A 65 -4.31 29.68 -23.54
CA ASP A 65 -5.21 30.66 -24.17
C ASP A 65 -4.59 32.04 -24.00
N TRP A 66 -4.32 32.71 -25.12
CA TRP A 66 -3.76 34.05 -25.11
C TRP A 66 -4.65 35.01 -25.85
N THR A 67 -4.71 36.22 -25.29
CA THR A 67 -5.36 37.35 -25.95
C THR A 67 -4.62 37.69 -27.25
N ASP A 68 -5.31 38.36 -28.18
CA ASP A 68 -4.71 38.82 -29.43
C ASP A 68 -3.49 39.71 -29.17
N GLU A 69 -3.54 40.50 -28.09
CA GLU A 69 -2.45 41.36 -27.63
C GLU A 69 -1.23 40.54 -27.17
N ASP A 70 -1.43 39.52 -26.32
CA ASP A 70 -0.35 38.66 -25.83
C ASP A 70 0.31 37.86 -26.96
N ARG A 71 -0.46 37.46 -27.98
CA ARG A 71 0.07 36.78 -29.17
C ARG A 71 0.94 37.71 -30.02
N ALA A 72 0.47 38.93 -30.27
CA ALA A 72 1.26 39.92 -30.99
C ALA A 72 2.60 40.18 -30.28
N GLN A 73 2.57 40.22 -28.95
CA GLN A 73 3.78 40.42 -28.14
C GLN A 73 4.70 39.21 -28.10
N LEU A 74 4.17 37.97 -28.10
CA LEU A 74 5.01 36.80 -28.27
C LEU A 74 5.69 36.83 -29.64
N SER A 75 4.93 37.10 -30.70
CA SER A 75 5.47 37.17 -32.06
C SER A 75 6.58 38.21 -32.16
N GLU A 76 6.36 39.39 -31.57
CA GLU A 76 7.39 40.44 -31.46
C GLU A 76 8.62 39.96 -30.65
N ALA A 77 8.41 39.30 -29.52
CA ALA A 77 9.50 38.76 -28.71
C ALA A 77 10.31 37.70 -29.46
N MET A 78 9.64 36.81 -30.21
CA MET A 78 10.25 35.77 -31.03
C MET A 78 11.01 36.32 -32.24
N ALA A 79 10.54 37.44 -32.81
CA ALA A 79 11.28 38.14 -33.87
C ALA A 79 12.57 38.79 -33.35
N GLY A 80 12.61 39.15 -32.06
CA GLY A 80 13.72 39.85 -31.43
C GLY A 80 14.75 38.97 -30.71
N GLY A 81 14.58 37.65 -30.69
CA GLY A 81 15.42 36.69 -29.94
C GLY A 81 14.56 35.57 -29.32
N LEU A 82 15.09 34.82 -28.36
CA LEU A 82 14.28 33.82 -27.64
C LEU A 82 13.35 34.49 -26.62
N ALA A 83 12.07 34.10 -26.63
CA ALA A 83 11.08 34.64 -25.70
C ALA A 83 11.30 34.08 -24.28
N VAL A 84 11.32 34.96 -23.28
CA VAL A 84 11.63 34.63 -21.88
C VAL A 84 10.40 34.84 -21.00
N PHE A 85 10.18 33.92 -20.07
CA PHE A 85 9.00 33.85 -19.22
C PHE A 85 9.36 33.82 -17.74
N ARG A 86 8.50 34.44 -16.96
CA ARG A 86 8.35 34.14 -15.54
C ARG A 86 7.21 33.17 -15.37
N TYR A 87 7.45 32.13 -14.60
CA TYR A 87 6.44 31.22 -14.11
C TYR A 87 6.41 31.30 -12.59
N ASP A 88 5.24 31.60 -12.04
CA ASP A 88 4.95 31.59 -10.61
C ASP A 88 3.58 30.92 -10.36
N CYS A 89 3.21 30.75 -9.09
CA CYS A 89 1.97 30.10 -8.69
C CYS A 89 0.70 30.84 -9.18
N ALA A 90 0.85 32.06 -9.69
CA ALA A 90 -0.22 32.83 -10.34
C ALA A 90 -0.28 32.61 -11.86
N GLY A 91 0.77 32.05 -12.48
CA GLY A 91 0.75 31.60 -13.87
C GLY A 91 2.04 31.89 -14.64
N LEU A 92 1.95 31.73 -15.96
CA LEU A 92 3.03 32.02 -16.91
C LEU A 92 2.88 33.45 -17.45
N LYS A 93 3.95 34.24 -17.39
CA LYS A 93 4.00 35.63 -17.86
C LYS A 93 5.19 35.86 -18.78
N LEU A 94 4.94 36.35 -19.99
CA LEU A 94 5.98 36.81 -20.93
C LEU A 94 6.69 38.05 -20.36
N LEU A 95 8.02 38.03 -20.28
CA LEU A 95 8.84 39.14 -19.79
C LEU A 95 9.20 40.08 -20.94
N ARG A 96 8.33 41.06 -21.18
CA ARG A 96 8.50 42.07 -22.25
C ARG A 96 9.82 42.83 -22.02
N GLY A 97 10.69 42.83 -23.03
CA GLY A 97 12.00 43.48 -22.99
C GLY A 97 13.16 42.63 -22.46
N CYS A 98 12.90 41.40 -21.96
CA CYS A 98 13.95 40.43 -21.69
C CYS A 98 14.20 39.56 -22.93
N LYS A 99 15.44 39.51 -23.40
CA LYS A 99 15.87 38.78 -24.60
C LYS A 99 16.97 37.79 -24.28
N ALA A 100 17.06 36.72 -25.04
CA ALA A 100 18.25 35.87 -25.08
C ALA A 100 18.69 35.66 -26.53
N GLN A 101 20.01 35.54 -26.73
CA GLN A 101 20.56 35.27 -28.06
C GLN A 101 20.04 33.94 -28.61
N GLY A 102 19.52 33.99 -29.84
CA GLY A 102 19.00 32.84 -30.55
C GLY A 102 17.96 33.26 -31.58
N SER A 103 17.65 32.35 -32.49
CA SER A 103 16.61 32.53 -33.50
C SER A 103 15.66 31.34 -33.50
N TYR A 104 14.46 31.57 -34.02
CA TYR A 104 13.49 30.52 -34.30
C TYR A 104 13.56 30.12 -35.78
N GLY A 105 13.46 28.82 -36.05
CA GLY A 105 13.29 28.26 -37.37
C GLY A 105 11.95 27.55 -37.48
N PHE A 106 11.33 27.62 -38.66
CA PHE A 106 10.15 26.83 -38.95
C PHE A 106 10.55 25.38 -39.23
N ALA A 107 10.01 24.45 -38.45
CA ALA A 107 10.39 23.03 -38.49
C ALA A 107 9.54 22.19 -39.45
N GLY A 108 8.53 22.79 -40.09
CA GLY A 108 7.67 22.16 -41.10
C GLY A 108 6.18 22.38 -40.85
N THR A 109 5.39 22.24 -41.92
CA THR A 109 3.92 22.18 -41.89
C THR A 109 3.47 20.72 -41.86
N SER A 110 2.73 20.32 -40.84
CA SER A 110 2.02 19.04 -40.84
C SER A 110 0.63 19.27 -40.26
N ARG A 111 -0.41 18.77 -40.94
CA ARG A 111 -1.77 18.76 -40.39
C ARG A 111 -1.88 17.58 -39.43
N LYS A 112 -1.85 17.86 -38.13
CA LYS A 112 -2.12 16.85 -37.09
C LYS A 112 -3.41 17.23 -36.36
N GLU A 113 -4.40 16.35 -36.44
CA GLU A 113 -5.64 16.47 -35.68
C GLU A 113 -5.52 15.65 -34.40
N GLU A 114 -5.77 16.28 -33.26
CA GLU A 114 -5.64 15.69 -31.94
C GLU A 114 -6.86 16.05 -31.10
N LEU A 115 -7.50 15.05 -30.49
CA LEU A 115 -8.62 15.26 -29.59
C LEU A 115 -8.15 15.05 -28.14
N VAL A 116 -8.17 16.10 -27.34
CA VAL A 116 -7.80 16.07 -25.93
C VAL A 116 -9.06 16.12 -25.08
N ARG A 117 -9.42 15.01 -24.43
CA ARG A 117 -10.57 14.91 -23.51
C ARG A 117 -10.12 15.07 -22.06
N LEU A 118 -10.59 16.14 -21.42
CA LEU A 118 -10.31 16.47 -20.02
C LEU A 118 -11.53 16.09 -19.16
N ALA A 119 -11.33 15.14 -18.24
CA ALA A 119 -12.40 14.41 -17.57
C ALA A 119 -12.86 15.05 -16.25
N ASP A 120 -12.05 15.92 -15.66
CA ASP A 120 -12.38 16.59 -14.39
C ASP A 120 -11.74 17.98 -14.27
N ARG A 121 -12.10 18.66 -13.18
CA ARG A 121 -11.66 20.03 -12.87
C ARG A 121 -10.14 20.14 -12.70
N SER A 122 -9.50 19.09 -12.19
CA SER A 122 -8.05 19.07 -11.97
C SER A 122 -7.34 18.93 -13.32
N GLU A 123 -7.79 18.02 -14.19
CA GLU A 123 -7.26 17.89 -15.55
C GLU A 123 -7.43 19.18 -16.36
N VAL A 124 -8.57 19.87 -16.26
CA VAL A 124 -8.80 21.16 -16.95
C VAL A 124 -7.89 22.27 -16.44
N ARG A 125 -7.64 22.35 -15.13
CA ARG A 125 -6.75 23.37 -14.57
C ARG A 125 -5.28 23.11 -14.87
N LEU A 126 -4.87 21.84 -14.87
CA LEU A 126 -3.50 21.43 -15.19
C LEU A 126 -3.14 21.73 -16.65
N ASN A 127 -4.10 21.53 -17.57
CA ASN A 127 -3.82 21.62 -19.00
C ASN A 127 -4.23 22.96 -19.64
N LEU A 128 -5.07 23.79 -18.99
CA LEU A 128 -5.55 25.09 -19.50
C LEU A 128 -5.46 26.22 -18.45
N PRO A 129 -4.28 26.66 -18.00
CA PRO A 129 -4.14 27.50 -16.79
C PRO A 129 -4.86 28.86 -16.85
N THR A 130 -4.89 29.56 -18.00
CA THR A 130 -5.43 30.93 -18.10
C THR A 130 -6.96 30.98 -18.03
N PHE A 131 -7.67 30.05 -18.70
CA PHE A 131 -9.14 29.99 -18.75
C PHE A 131 -9.74 28.75 -18.06
N GLY A 132 -8.90 27.82 -17.63
CA GLY A 132 -9.30 26.56 -16.99
C GLY A 132 -10.07 26.78 -15.70
N GLY A 133 -9.91 27.93 -15.04
CA GLY A 133 -10.77 28.30 -13.91
C GLY A 133 -12.25 28.49 -14.28
N ALA A 134 -12.53 29.16 -15.40
CA ALA A 134 -13.88 29.38 -15.91
C ALA A 134 -14.46 28.09 -16.51
N LEU A 135 -13.67 27.34 -17.28
CA LEU A 135 -14.10 26.07 -17.87
C LEU A 135 -14.28 24.96 -16.81
N ALA A 136 -13.39 24.87 -15.81
CA ALA A 136 -13.57 23.95 -14.68
C ALA A 136 -14.84 24.29 -13.86
N SER A 137 -15.25 25.56 -13.85
CA SER A 137 -16.52 25.94 -13.23
C SER A 137 -17.73 25.44 -14.02
N SER A 138 -17.65 25.38 -15.37
CA SER A 138 -18.69 24.75 -16.21
C SER A 138 -18.74 23.22 -16.11
N LEU A 139 -17.67 22.58 -15.66
CA LEU A 139 -17.60 21.14 -15.33
C LEU A 139 -18.03 20.84 -13.87
N ALA A 140 -18.90 21.66 -13.28
CA ALA A 140 -19.25 21.55 -11.87
C ALA A 140 -19.90 20.23 -11.42
N SER A 141 -20.52 19.49 -12.35
CA SER A 141 -21.07 18.16 -12.11
C SER A 141 -20.03 17.07 -12.42
N ARG A 142 -19.97 16.00 -11.61
CA ARG A 142 -19.02 14.87 -11.76
C ARG A 142 -19.12 14.09 -13.09
N ASP A 143 -20.14 14.37 -13.91
CA ASP A 143 -20.47 13.60 -15.11
C ASP A 143 -20.23 14.36 -16.42
N ARG A 144 -19.43 15.44 -16.42
CA ARG A 144 -19.10 16.19 -17.65
C ARG A 144 -17.62 16.10 -18.01
N THR A 145 -17.32 16.08 -19.30
CA THR A 145 -15.96 16.16 -19.86
C THR A 145 -15.82 17.40 -20.74
N LEU A 146 -14.60 17.89 -20.92
CA LEU A 146 -14.26 18.93 -21.88
C LEU A 146 -13.44 18.31 -23.01
N ASP A 147 -13.95 18.37 -24.22
CA ASP A 147 -13.28 17.88 -25.42
C ASP A 147 -12.66 19.07 -26.15
N VAL A 148 -11.34 19.02 -26.33
CA VAL A 148 -10.55 20.03 -27.06
C VAL A 148 -10.05 19.37 -28.34
N ALA A 149 -10.62 19.72 -29.48
CA ALA A 149 -10.09 19.28 -30.77
C ALA A 149 -9.06 20.30 -31.23
N MET A 150 -7.83 19.86 -31.52
CA MET A 150 -6.72 20.68 -31.98
C MET A 150 -6.31 20.24 -33.38
N VAL A 151 -6.16 21.19 -34.28
CA VAL A 151 -5.63 20.98 -35.63
C VAL A 151 -4.35 21.80 -35.73
N LEU A 152 -3.22 21.14 -35.50
CA LEU A 152 -1.90 21.75 -35.63
C LEU A 152 -1.54 21.83 -37.12
N ILE A 153 -1.00 22.95 -37.55
CA ILE A 153 -0.72 23.28 -38.96
C ILE A 153 0.77 23.55 -39.19
N GLY A 154 1.51 24.01 -38.16
CA GLY A 154 2.95 24.23 -38.27
C GLY A 154 3.66 24.39 -36.93
N LYS A 155 4.99 24.26 -36.93
CA LYS A 155 5.83 24.36 -35.73
C LYS A 155 6.99 25.33 -35.92
N GLN A 156 7.18 26.24 -34.97
CA GLN A 156 8.41 27.03 -34.81
C GLN A 156 9.25 26.49 -33.67
N ARG A 157 10.57 26.41 -33.86
CA ARG A 157 11.51 25.88 -32.86
C ARG A 157 12.74 26.78 -32.75
N ALA A 158 13.18 27.03 -31.53
CA ALA A 158 14.43 27.73 -31.24
C ALA A 158 15.62 26.88 -31.72
N LEU A 159 16.61 27.52 -32.35
CA LEU A 159 17.86 26.86 -32.72
C LEU A 159 18.76 26.59 -31.51
N SER A 160 18.62 27.37 -30.44
CA SER A 160 19.36 27.17 -29.19
C SER A 160 18.65 26.15 -28.29
N THR A 161 19.42 25.23 -27.73
CA THR A 161 18.94 24.18 -26.81
C THR A 161 19.11 24.55 -25.34
N SER A 162 19.79 25.65 -25.01
CA SER A 162 19.95 26.16 -23.64
C SER A 162 20.18 27.67 -23.58
N VAL A 163 19.70 28.30 -22.51
CA VAL A 163 19.92 29.72 -22.21
C VAL A 163 20.33 29.85 -20.75
N GLY A 164 21.57 30.28 -20.50
CA GLY A 164 22.07 30.61 -19.18
C GLY A 164 21.66 32.01 -18.72
N ALA A 165 21.61 32.24 -17.41
CA ALA A 165 21.19 33.53 -16.83
C ALA A 165 22.06 34.72 -17.30
N LYS A 166 23.34 34.48 -17.63
CA LYS A 166 24.26 35.51 -18.17
C LYS A 166 24.01 35.89 -19.63
N GLN A 167 23.20 35.11 -20.36
CA GLN A 167 22.85 35.34 -21.77
C GLN A 167 21.53 36.11 -21.90
N LEU A 168 20.91 36.49 -20.78
CA LEU A 168 19.71 37.30 -20.75
C LEU A 168 20.10 38.80 -20.84
N GLU A 169 19.50 39.50 -21.80
CA GLU A 169 19.72 40.91 -22.08
C GLU A 169 18.42 41.69 -21.89
N GLY A 170 18.50 42.90 -21.31
CA GLY A 170 17.34 43.79 -21.16
C GLY A 170 17.07 44.24 -19.72
N ALA A 171 17.90 45.17 -19.22
CA ALA A 171 17.76 45.91 -17.95
C ALA A 171 17.07 45.12 -16.79
N GLY A 172 16.33 45.78 -15.90
CA GLY A 172 15.54 45.11 -14.85
C GLY A 172 14.39 44.23 -15.37
N ALA A 173 14.19 44.13 -16.69
CA ALA A 173 13.07 43.40 -17.29
C ALA A 173 13.22 41.88 -17.23
N CYS A 174 14.46 41.37 -17.09
CA CYS A 174 14.72 39.95 -16.86
C CYS A 174 14.57 39.52 -15.39
N ALA A 175 14.18 40.43 -14.48
CA ALA A 175 13.98 40.11 -13.08
C ALA A 175 12.88 39.04 -12.91
N GLY A 176 13.25 37.90 -12.33
CA GLY A 176 12.35 36.77 -12.15
C GLY A 176 12.17 35.90 -13.39
N ALA A 177 13.06 35.97 -14.38
CA ALA A 177 13.09 35.01 -15.48
C ALA A 177 13.28 33.58 -14.95
N THR A 178 12.38 32.66 -15.34
CA THR A 178 12.47 31.25 -14.95
C THR A 178 12.58 30.31 -16.14
N HIS A 179 11.96 30.64 -17.29
CA HIS A 179 11.93 29.79 -18.48
C HIS A 179 12.16 30.60 -19.76
N PHE A 180 12.57 29.94 -20.84
CA PHE A 180 12.55 30.46 -22.20
C PHE A 180 11.79 29.51 -23.12
N LEU A 181 11.25 30.05 -24.22
CA LEU A 181 10.50 29.28 -25.20
C LEU A 181 11.44 28.55 -26.17
N ARG A 182 11.36 27.22 -26.19
CA ARG A 182 12.09 26.34 -27.12
C ARG A 182 11.29 26.03 -28.38
N GLY A 183 9.96 26.06 -28.33
CA GLY A 183 9.13 25.84 -29.52
C GLY A 183 7.66 26.18 -29.31
N ALA A 184 6.95 26.46 -30.40
CA ALA A 184 5.52 26.76 -30.39
C ALA A 184 4.82 26.08 -31.58
N HIS A 185 3.70 25.41 -31.33
CA HIS A 185 2.85 24.86 -32.38
C HIS A 185 1.71 25.82 -32.69
N LEU A 186 1.47 26.05 -33.97
CA LEU A 186 0.43 26.91 -34.52
C LEU A 186 -0.71 26.03 -35.05
N GLY A 187 -1.96 26.37 -34.74
CA GLY A 187 -3.11 25.56 -35.13
C GLY A 187 -4.46 26.26 -34.94
N ALA A 188 -5.54 25.57 -35.30
CA ALA A 188 -6.94 25.93 -35.03
C ALA A 188 -7.53 24.93 -34.02
N PHE A 189 -8.60 25.29 -33.30
CA PHE A 189 -9.20 24.39 -32.32
C PHE A 189 -10.72 24.51 -32.22
N ALA A 190 -11.35 23.53 -31.58
CA ALA A 190 -12.75 23.55 -31.18
C ALA A 190 -12.90 23.01 -29.75
N LEU A 191 -13.87 23.54 -29.02
CA LEU A 191 -14.19 23.15 -27.64
C LEU A 191 -15.64 22.68 -27.54
N ASP A 192 -15.88 21.53 -26.91
CA ASP A 192 -17.22 21.08 -26.52
C ASP A 192 -17.23 20.51 -25.09
N THR A 193 -18.35 20.69 -24.39
CA THR A 193 -18.59 20.09 -23.06
C THR A 193 -19.57 18.93 -23.18
N GLY A 194 -19.08 17.70 -22.99
CA GLY A 194 -19.83 16.45 -23.10
C GLY A 194 -20.24 15.82 -21.76
N ALA A 195 -20.98 14.70 -21.83
CA ALA A 195 -21.26 13.85 -20.68
C ALA A 195 -20.28 12.66 -20.63
N LYS A 196 -19.82 12.28 -19.44
CA LYS A 196 -18.84 11.21 -19.23
C LYS A 196 -19.39 9.87 -19.76
N GLY A 197 -18.63 9.18 -20.60
CA GLY A 197 -18.98 7.86 -21.16
C GLY A 197 -19.72 7.87 -22.49
N THR A 198 -20.17 9.03 -22.98
CA THR A 198 -20.62 9.19 -24.37
C THR A 198 -19.51 9.87 -25.16
N PRO A 199 -18.78 9.16 -26.04
CA PRO A 199 -17.84 9.81 -26.94
C PRO A 199 -18.64 10.72 -27.87
N ARG A 200 -18.60 12.03 -27.65
CA ARG A 200 -19.00 12.96 -28.69
C ARG A 200 -17.91 12.93 -29.75
N GLN A 201 -18.31 12.67 -30.99
CA GLN A 201 -17.43 13.10 -32.07
C GLN A 201 -17.38 14.62 -31.95
N PRO A 202 -16.18 15.25 -32.01
CA PRO A 202 -16.16 16.66 -32.32
C PRO A 202 -17.01 16.79 -33.58
N SER A 203 -18.04 17.65 -33.56
CA SER A 203 -18.73 18.05 -34.79
C SER A 203 -17.63 18.23 -35.81
N SER A 204 -17.64 17.42 -36.87
CA SER A 204 -16.53 17.31 -37.83
C SER A 204 -15.95 18.71 -37.96
N VAL A 205 -14.68 18.86 -37.57
CA VAL A 205 -14.10 20.19 -37.26
C VAL A 205 -14.30 21.15 -38.45
N PHE A 206 -14.68 20.61 -39.63
CA PHE A 206 -14.90 21.30 -40.90
C PHE A 206 -16.16 20.91 -41.71
N GLU A 207 -17.23 20.30 -41.18
CA GLU A 207 -18.51 20.24 -41.95
C GLU A 207 -19.63 21.05 -41.30
N ALA A 208 -20.12 22.03 -42.06
CA ALA A 208 -21.26 22.85 -41.70
C ALA A 208 -22.48 21.94 -41.48
N HIS A 209 -23.15 22.00 -40.32
CA HIS A 209 -24.60 21.81 -40.20
C HIS A 209 -25.21 22.44 -38.93
N ALA A 210 -26.36 23.08 -39.19
CA ALA A 210 -27.49 23.61 -38.43
C ALA A 210 -27.42 24.03 -36.93
N ALA A 211 -28.03 25.19 -36.70
CA ALA A 211 -28.24 25.91 -35.45
C ALA A 211 -29.09 25.15 -34.41
N GLY A 212 -28.75 25.35 -33.13
CA GLY A 212 -29.69 25.15 -32.02
C GLY A 212 -29.10 24.58 -30.73
N SER A 213 -28.19 25.30 -30.04
CA SER A 213 -28.04 25.21 -28.57
C SER A 213 -27.20 26.37 -28.00
N PRO A 214 -27.52 26.87 -26.78
CA PRO A 214 -27.04 28.15 -26.29
C PRO A 214 -25.76 27.98 -25.46
N LEU A 215 -24.62 28.01 -26.13
CA LEU A 215 -23.38 28.60 -25.64
C LEU A 215 -22.70 29.15 -26.89
N SER A 216 -22.48 30.46 -26.94
CA SER A 216 -21.76 31.12 -28.03
C SER A 216 -20.35 30.54 -28.12
N VAL A 217 -20.17 29.50 -28.93
CA VAL A 217 -18.87 28.95 -29.31
C VAL A 217 -18.12 30.11 -29.97
N ARG A 218 -17.13 30.68 -29.27
CA ARG A 218 -16.13 31.54 -29.93
C ARG A 218 -15.47 30.66 -30.99
N ARG A 219 -15.75 31.00 -32.25
CA ARG A 219 -15.17 30.33 -33.43
C ARG A 219 -13.82 30.96 -33.66
N ASP A 220 -12.78 30.24 -33.29
CA ASP A 220 -11.42 30.68 -33.47
C ASP A 220 -10.73 29.69 -34.42
N GLY A 221 -10.76 29.98 -35.73
CA GLY A 221 -9.95 29.30 -36.75
C GLY A 221 -10.66 28.98 -38.08
N ASP A 222 -10.19 29.55 -39.19
CA ASP A 222 -10.36 28.97 -40.55
C ASP A 222 -9.05 28.28 -40.95
N VAL A 223 -9.05 26.95 -40.96
CA VAL A 223 -7.85 26.14 -41.24
C VAL A 223 -7.26 26.40 -42.62
N ARG A 224 -8.08 26.74 -43.63
CA ARG A 224 -7.54 27.05 -44.96
C ARG A 224 -6.75 28.35 -44.92
N ARG A 225 -7.26 29.38 -44.23
CA ARG A 225 -6.53 30.64 -44.03
C ARG A 225 -5.28 30.48 -43.18
N CYS A 226 -5.32 29.67 -42.11
CA CYS A 226 -4.15 29.40 -41.29
C CYS A 226 -3.09 28.57 -42.03
N ALA A 227 -3.49 27.67 -42.95
CA ALA A 227 -2.60 26.86 -43.76
C ALA A 227 -1.97 27.62 -44.95
N GLU A 228 -2.61 28.70 -45.41
CA GLU A 228 -2.15 29.54 -46.53
C GLU A 228 -1.24 30.70 -46.08
N THR A 229 -0.88 30.78 -44.80
CA THR A 229 -0.12 31.90 -44.22
C THR A 229 1.36 31.88 -44.61
N ASP A 230 1.90 33.04 -44.98
CA ASP A 230 3.34 33.24 -45.18
C ASP A 230 4.11 32.95 -43.87
N PRO A 231 5.10 32.05 -43.85
CA PRO A 231 5.92 31.73 -42.68
C PRO A 231 6.66 32.93 -42.06
N THR A 232 6.77 34.04 -42.79
CA THR A 232 7.43 35.28 -42.37
C THR A 232 6.46 36.39 -41.95
N ALA A 233 5.15 36.11 -41.96
CA ALA A 233 4.12 37.08 -41.58
C ALA A 233 4.28 37.55 -40.12
N VAL A 234 4.28 38.88 -39.92
CA VAL A 234 4.48 39.53 -38.62
C VAL A 234 3.28 39.37 -37.69
N ARG A 235 2.11 38.93 -38.21
CA ARG A 235 0.90 38.61 -37.45
C ARG A 235 0.18 37.40 -38.05
N PRO A 236 -0.47 36.55 -37.22
CA PRO A 236 -1.33 35.48 -37.74
C PRO A 236 -2.54 36.04 -38.50
N PRO A 237 -3.16 35.27 -39.41
CA PRO A 237 -4.34 35.73 -40.16
C PRO A 237 -5.52 36.05 -39.26
N ASP A 238 -6.35 36.99 -39.70
CA ASP A 238 -7.64 37.28 -39.07
C ASP A 238 -8.51 36.02 -39.02
N GLY A 239 -8.89 35.64 -37.80
CA GLY A 239 -9.69 34.45 -37.53
C GLY A 239 -8.89 33.21 -37.12
N CYS A 240 -7.54 33.21 -37.12
CA CYS A 240 -6.74 32.16 -36.46
C CYS A 240 -6.60 32.46 -34.96
N GLY A 241 -7.74 32.56 -34.27
CA GLY A 241 -7.75 32.76 -32.82
C GLY A 241 -7.26 31.52 -32.07
N SER A 242 -6.68 31.77 -30.90
CA SER A 242 -6.61 30.94 -29.69
C SER A 242 -5.75 29.63 -29.66
N PHE A 243 -5.59 29.16 -28.42
CA PHE A 243 -4.72 28.14 -27.82
C PHE A 243 -3.43 27.77 -28.57
N VAL A 244 -2.29 28.23 -28.04
CA VAL A 244 -0.96 27.85 -28.53
C VAL A 244 -0.36 26.79 -27.61
N ARG A 245 0.22 25.73 -28.18
CA ARG A 245 1.04 24.76 -27.43
C ARG A 245 2.47 25.28 -27.35
N LEU A 246 2.90 25.70 -26.15
CA LEU A 246 4.25 26.19 -25.89
C LEU A 246 5.15 25.07 -25.34
N GLU A 247 6.37 24.99 -25.85
CA GLU A 247 7.44 24.13 -25.34
C GLU A 247 8.43 25.00 -24.56
N LEU A 248 8.39 24.94 -23.22
CA LEU A 248 9.23 25.76 -22.33
C LEU A 248 10.46 25.00 -21.83
N THR A 249 11.56 25.72 -21.60
CA THR A 249 12.79 25.18 -20.98
C THR A 249 13.26 26.12 -19.88
N LYS A 250 13.74 25.58 -18.75
CA LYS A 250 14.20 26.38 -17.62
C LYS A 250 15.49 27.13 -17.97
N VAL A 251 15.59 28.40 -17.57
CA VAL A 251 16.83 29.18 -17.72
C VAL A 251 17.89 28.58 -16.79
N GLY A 252 19.10 28.34 -17.31
CA GLY A 252 20.24 27.84 -16.55
C GLY A 252 20.38 26.30 -16.49
N THR A 253 19.49 25.53 -17.13
CA THR A 253 19.67 24.07 -17.25
C THR A 253 20.42 23.71 -18.54
N PRO A 254 21.45 22.84 -18.51
CA PRO A 254 22.11 22.34 -19.73
C PRO A 254 21.11 21.57 -20.60
N GLY A 255 21.09 21.86 -21.90
CA GLY A 255 20.21 21.16 -22.85
C GLY A 255 20.70 19.74 -23.10
N GLY A 256 19.89 18.74 -22.75
CA GLY A 256 20.11 17.35 -23.19
C GLY A 256 19.68 17.14 -24.65
N GLU A 257 20.34 16.21 -25.34
CA GLU A 257 19.92 15.69 -26.65
C GLU A 257 18.48 15.16 -26.60
N ASP A 258 17.81 15.19 -27.75
CA ASP A 258 16.38 14.92 -27.94
C ASP A 258 15.91 13.67 -27.16
N ALA A 259 15.27 13.91 -26.01
CA ALA A 259 14.54 12.90 -25.27
C ALA A 259 13.05 13.28 -25.20
N ALA A 260 12.30 12.46 -25.93
CA ALA A 260 10.94 11.97 -25.70
C ALA A 260 9.72 12.88 -25.94
N GLU A 261 8.84 12.30 -26.77
CA GLU A 261 7.39 12.39 -26.71
C GLU A 261 6.85 12.38 -25.26
N ASP A 262 5.76 13.14 -25.08
CA ASP A 262 4.74 13.08 -24.04
C ASP A 262 5.22 12.65 -22.63
N ALA A 263 5.91 13.54 -21.92
CA ALA A 263 6.28 13.35 -20.51
C ALA A 263 5.45 14.25 -19.58
N CYS A 264 5.04 13.71 -18.42
CA CYS A 264 4.24 14.41 -17.42
C CYS A 264 5.05 14.94 -16.21
N PRO A 265 4.59 16.02 -15.55
CA PRO A 265 5.19 16.51 -14.31
C PRO A 265 5.29 15.43 -13.23
N SER A 266 6.29 15.56 -12.34
CA SER A 266 6.45 14.67 -11.19
C SER A 266 5.18 14.61 -10.34
N GLY A 267 4.70 13.39 -10.06
CA GLY A 267 3.44 13.14 -9.34
C GLY A 267 2.24 12.87 -10.26
N LEU A 268 2.41 12.94 -11.59
CA LEU A 268 1.41 12.63 -12.60
C LEU A 268 1.91 11.51 -13.53
N VAL A 269 0.99 10.82 -14.20
CA VAL A 269 1.29 9.80 -15.23
C VAL A 269 0.72 10.21 -16.58
N LEU A 270 1.41 9.87 -17.67
CA LEU A 270 0.87 10.02 -19.02
C LEU A 270 -0.15 8.90 -19.26
N ALA A 271 -1.39 9.29 -19.57
CA ALA A 271 -2.46 8.38 -19.93
C ALA A 271 -3.19 8.93 -21.16
N GLU A 272 -3.27 8.16 -22.25
CA GLU A 272 -4.01 8.55 -23.46
C GLU A 272 -3.60 9.94 -24.03
N GLY A 273 -2.31 10.28 -23.97
CA GLY A 273 -1.78 11.55 -24.48
C GLY A 273 -1.95 12.77 -23.55
N LYS A 274 -2.44 12.59 -22.32
CA LYS A 274 -2.59 13.67 -21.32
C LYS A 274 -1.96 13.31 -19.97
N CYS A 275 -1.67 14.34 -19.17
CA CYS A 275 -1.17 14.18 -17.81
C CYS A 275 -2.31 14.13 -16.80
N ALA A 276 -2.39 13.03 -16.05
CA ALA A 276 -3.40 12.78 -15.03
C ALA A 276 -2.79 12.30 -13.71
N LEU A 277 -3.53 12.43 -12.62
CA LEU A 277 -3.17 11.77 -11.35
C LEU A 277 -3.16 10.24 -11.55
N PRO A 278 -2.25 9.50 -10.91
CA PRO A 278 -2.22 8.05 -11.01
C PRO A 278 -3.56 7.47 -10.57
N THR A 279 -4.29 6.82 -11.48
CA THR A 279 -5.48 6.02 -11.15
C THR A 279 -5.19 4.56 -11.48
N SER A 280 -5.98 3.65 -10.91
CA SER A 280 -5.81 2.20 -11.06
C SER A 280 -5.94 1.67 -12.50
N ALA A 281 -6.46 2.47 -13.43
CA ALA A 281 -6.73 2.09 -14.82
C ALA A 281 -5.58 2.40 -15.80
N THR A 282 -4.64 3.29 -15.45
CA THR A 282 -3.56 3.76 -16.35
C THR A 282 -2.16 3.42 -15.83
N ALA A 283 -2.07 2.60 -14.78
CA ALA A 283 -0.83 2.23 -14.13
C ALA A 283 -0.12 1.06 -14.85
N HIS A 284 1.15 1.26 -15.24
CA HIS A 284 2.00 0.15 -15.67
C HIS A 284 2.27 -0.78 -14.48
N GLN A 285 1.99 -2.07 -14.67
CA GLN A 285 2.34 -3.11 -13.72
C GLN A 285 3.35 -4.05 -14.36
N CYS A 286 4.60 -3.94 -13.93
CA CYS A 286 5.65 -4.85 -14.33
C CYS A 286 5.32 -6.31 -13.95
N LYS A 287 5.89 -7.26 -14.68
CA LYS A 287 5.77 -8.68 -14.36
C LYS A 287 6.83 -9.09 -13.33
N LYS A 288 6.48 -10.01 -12.42
CA LYS A 288 7.42 -10.61 -11.44
C LYS A 288 8.65 -11.27 -12.08
N THR A 289 8.56 -11.66 -13.35
CA THR A 289 9.65 -12.27 -14.14
C THR A 289 10.59 -11.25 -14.77
N GLU A 290 10.29 -9.95 -14.65
CA GLU A 290 11.04 -8.86 -15.30
C GLU A 290 11.48 -7.82 -14.24
N PRO A 291 12.39 -8.18 -13.31
CA PRO A 291 12.70 -7.31 -12.16
C PRO A 291 13.28 -5.95 -12.55
N ASN A 292 14.04 -5.87 -13.65
CA ASN A 292 14.59 -4.62 -14.15
C ASN A 292 13.50 -3.65 -14.65
N ASP A 293 12.44 -4.16 -15.27
CA ASP A 293 11.27 -3.34 -15.62
C ASP A 293 10.58 -2.86 -14.34
N CYS A 294 10.41 -3.72 -13.34
CA CYS A 294 9.87 -3.29 -12.05
C CYS A 294 10.68 -2.16 -11.40
N VAL A 295 12.02 -2.22 -11.45
CA VAL A 295 12.89 -1.13 -10.97
C VAL A 295 12.63 0.15 -11.76
N ALA A 296 12.65 0.08 -13.10
CA ALA A 296 12.48 1.26 -13.96
C ALA A 296 11.10 1.92 -13.78
N GLN A 297 10.04 1.11 -13.70
CA GLN A 297 8.67 1.59 -13.67
C GLN A 297 8.28 2.07 -12.27
N CYS A 298 8.82 1.44 -11.22
CA CYS A 298 8.70 1.98 -9.87
C CYS A 298 9.42 3.33 -9.74
N ALA A 299 10.61 3.49 -10.33
CA ALA A 299 11.33 4.77 -10.35
C ALA A 299 10.54 5.88 -11.07
N ARG A 300 9.68 5.50 -12.03
CA ARG A 300 8.74 6.39 -12.73
C ARG A 300 7.45 6.69 -11.95
N GLY A 301 7.29 6.14 -10.74
CA GLY A 301 6.13 6.38 -9.88
C GLY A 301 4.94 5.45 -10.14
N HIS A 302 5.11 4.36 -10.90
CA HIS A 302 4.02 3.40 -11.08
C HIS A 302 3.84 2.55 -9.82
N ALA A 303 2.87 2.94 -8.97
CA ALA A 303 2.65 2.33 -7.65
C ALA A 303 2.47 0.81 -7.68
N ARG A 304 1.77 0.25 -8.68
CA ARG A 304 1.63 -1.22 -8.85
C ARG A 304 2.94 -1.92 -9.25
N SER A 305 3.81 -1.24 -9.99
CA SER A 305 5.16 -1.75 -10.24
C SER A 305 6.04 -1.67 -8.99
N CYS A 306 5.89 -0.63 -8.18
CA CYS A 306 6.54 -0.53 -6.87
C CYS A 306 6.06 -1.62 -5.90
N GLU A 307 4.78 -1.95 -5.89
CA GLU A 307 4.24 -3.10 -5.15
C GLU A 307 4.96 -4.41 -5.53
N THR A 308 5.02 -4.71 -6.83
CA THR A 308 5.71 -5.89 -7.34
C THR A 308 7.21 -5.86 -6.97
N LEU A 309 7.87 -4.71 -7.14
CA LEU A 309 9.29 -4.55 -6.81
C LEU A 309 9.57 -4.77 -5.33
N SER A 310 8.71 -4.24 -4.44
CA SER A 310 8.82 -4.46 -2.99
C SER A 310 8.79 -5.95 -2.66
N PHE A 311 7.86 -6.70 -3.25
CA PHE A 311 7.80 -8.15 -3.08
C PHE A 311 9.09 -8.84 -3.57
N LEU A 312 9.62 -8.45 -4.73
CA LEU A 312 10.85 -9.04 -5.29
C LEU A 312 12.07 -8.76 -4.40
N LEU A 313 12.21 -7.54 -3.87
CA LEU A 313 13.28 -7.14 -2.94
C LEU A 313 13.19 -7.88 -1.61
N GLY A 314 11.97 -8.05 -1.07
CA GLY A 314 11.77 -8.75 0.20
C GLY A 314 12.18 -10.22 0.14
N GLU A 315 11.98 -10.87 -1.02
CA GLU A 315 12.28 -12.28 -1.27
C GLU A 315 13.64 -12.52 -1.94
N GLY A 316 14.30 -11.48 -2.46
CA GLY A 316 15.56 -11.61 -3.22
C GLY A 316 15.40 -12.28 -4.58
N ARG A 317 14.24 -12.09 -5.25
CA ARG A 317 13.91 -12.78 -6.50
C ARG A 317 14.32 -11.96 -7.71
N GLY A 318 15.48 -12.28 -8.27
CA GLY A 318 16.04 -11.59 -9.44
C GLY A 318 16.54 -10.17 -9.16
N VAL A 319 16.52 -9.76 -7.89
CA VAL A 319 17.15 -8.56 -7.32
C VAL A 319 17.80 -8.96 -5.99
N GLU A 320 18.81 -8.22 -5.56
CA GLU A 320 19.42 -8.44 -4.25
C GLU A 320 18.37 -8.28 -3.13
N LYS A 321 18.39 -9.19 -2.16
CA LYS A 321 17.42 -9.20 -1.07
C LYS A 321 17.67 -8.01 -0.14
N ASP A 322 16.69 -7.14 -0.01
CA ASP A 322 16.73 -5.98 0.87
C ASP A 322 15.35 -5.74 1.48
N GLN A 323 15.16 -6.22 2.72
CA GLN A 323 13.87 -6.13 3.39
C GLN A 323 13.56 -4.70 3.87
N GLY A 324 14.57 -3.89 4.19
CA GLY A 324 14.37 -2.51 4.62
C GLY A 324 13.86 -1.66 3.46
N ARG A 325 14.56 -1.74 2.32
CA ARG A 325 14.14 -1.06 1.09
C ARG A 325 12.81 -1.59 0.55
N ALA A 326 12.55 -2.90 0.67
CA ALA A 326 11.26 -3.46 0.33
C ALA A 326 10.11 -2.81 1.12
N PHE A 327 10.29 -2.61 2.43
CA PHE A 327 9.31 -1.93 3.28
C PHE A 327 9.10 -0.47 2.86
N GLU A 328 10.18 0.29 2.66
CA GLU A 328 10.09 1.70 2.24
C GLU A 328 9.33 1.87 0.92
N ILE A 329 9.62 1.02 -0.07
CA ILE A 329 8.94 1.04 -1.37
C ILE A 329 7.46 0.64 -1.23
N ALA A 330 7.14 -0.39 -0.43
CA ALA A 330 5.75 -0.77 -0.18
C ALA A 330 4.97 0.35 0.51
N GLN A 331 5.57 1.03 1.49
CA GLN A 331 4.94 2.13 2.20
C GLN A 331 4.62 3.27 1.23
N LYS A 332 5.60 3.69 0.42
CA LYS A 332 5.39 4.73 -0.59
C LYS A 332 4.32 4.32 -1.60
N ALA A 333 4.38 3.10 -2.14
CA ALA A 333 3.39 2.60 -3.09
C ALA A 333 1.98 2.52 -2.50
N CYS A 334 1.86 2.17 -1.22
CA CYS A 334 0.59 2.21 -0.48
C CYS A 334 0.04 3.65 -0.40
N ASP A 335 0.89 4.61 -0.07
CA ASP A 335 0.53 6.02 -0.01
C ASP A 335 0.13 6.56 -1.40
N ASP A 336 0.77 6.08 -2.46
CA ASP A 336 0.46 6.33 -3.87
C ASP A 336 -0.77 5.52 -4.39
N GLY A 337 -1.48 4.79 -3.52
CA GLY A 337 -2.76 4.16 -3.82
C GLY A 337 -2.71 2.70 -4.30
N ALA A 338 -1.56 2.02 -4.22
CA ALA A 338 -1.49 0.57 -4.43
C ALA A 338 -1.94 -0.19 -3.18
N SER A 339 -3.19 -0.66 -3.18
CA SER A 339 -3.80 -1.40 -2.07
C SER A 339 -3.02 -2.65 -1.66
N GLY A 340 -2.49 -3.42 -2.62
CA GLY A 340 -1.64 -4.58 -2.36
C GLY A 340 -0.32 -4.21 -1.68
N ALA A 341 0.23 -3.02 -1.96
CA ALA A 341 1.41 -2.52 -1.25
C ALA A 341 1.12 -2.18 0.21
N CYS A 342 -0.10 -1.72 0.54
CA CYS A 342 -0.51 -1.53 1.94
C CYS A 342 -0.50 -2.86 2.71
N PHE A 343 -0.94 -3.96 2.08
CA PHE A 343 -0.82 -5.29 2.68
C PHE A 343 0.64 -5.68 2.90
N LEU A 344 1.53 -5.48 1.91
CA LEU A 344 2.95 -5.82 2.02
C LEU A 344 3.66 -5.01 3.13
N ALA A 345 3.43 -3.70 3.20
CA ALA A 345 3.98 -2.84 4.25
C ALA A 345 3.43 -3.23 5.64
N GLY A 346 2.12 -3.52 5.73
CA GLY A 346 1.51 -4.02 6.96
C GLY A 346 2.11 -5.36 7.41
N HIS A 347 2.37 -6.26 6.46
CA HIS A 347 3.02 -7.54 6.73
C HIS A 347 4.47 -7.40 7.21
N ALA A 348 5.24 -6.49 6.61
CA ALA A 348 6.58 -6.19 7.08
C ALA A 348 6.58 -5.66 8.54
N LEU A 349 5.64 -4.77 8.89
CA LEU A 349 5.49 -4.27 10.26
C LEU A 349 4.99 -5.33 11.24
N HIS A 350 4.08 -6.22 10.82
CA HIS A 350 3.58 -7.29 11.68
C HIS A 350 4.67 -8.30 12.05
N GLU A 351 5.49 -8.67 11.08
CA GLU A 351 6.56 -9.67 11.21
C GLU A 351 7.90 -9.06 11.64
N GLY A 352 8.07 -7.74 11.54
CA GLY A 352 9.35 -7.07 11.80
C GLY A 352 10.41 -7.28 10.71
N ARG A 353 9.99 -7.47 9.44
CA ARG A 353 10.91 -7.71 8.32
C ARG A 353 11.45 -6.39 7.76
N GLY A 354 12.74 -6.14 7.96
CA GLY A 354 13.40 -4.90 7.51
C GLY A 354 12.95 -3.63 8.23
N VAL A 355 12.05 -3.74 9.22
CA VAL A 355 11.52 -2.65 10.02
C VAL A 355 11.23 -3.16 11.43
N ARG A 356 11.29 -2.30 12.44
CA ARG A 356 10.88 -2.67 13.81
C ARG A 356 9.43 -3.14 13.81
N ARG A 357 9.18 -4.29 14.45
CA ARG A 357 7.84 -4.86 14.58
C ARG A 357 6.87 -3.87 15.23
N ASP A 358 5.75 -3.60 14.56
CA ASP A 358 4.68 -2.70 15.02
C ASP A 358 3.31 -3.22 14.54
N PRO A 359 2.65 -4.08 15.33
CA PRO A 359 1.35 -4.63 14.98
C PRO A 359 0.23 -3.59 14.90
N SER A 360 0.36 -2.45 15.60
CA SER A 360 -0.64 -1.39 15.60
C SER A 360 -0.66 -0.65 14.26
N ARG A 361 0.53 -0.27 13.76
CA ARG A 361 0.65 0.31 12.40
C ARG A 361 0.30 -0.71 11.32
N ALA A 362 0.67 -1.98 11.52
CA ALA A 362 0.27 -3.05 10.60
C ALA A 362 -1.26 -3.16 10.46
N ALA A 363 -2.00 -3.09 11.56
CA ALA A 363 -3.46 -3.14 11.56
C ALA A 363 -4.11 -1.97 10.80
N VAL A 364 -3.53 -0.76 10.88
CA VAL A 364 -4.00 0.41 10.11
C VAL A 364 -3.86 0.17 8.61
N LEU A 365 -2.71 -0.33 8.17
CA LEU A 365 -2.45 -0.62 6.75
C LEU A 365 -3.30 -1.79 6.24
N TYR A 366 -3.47 -2.85 7.03
CA TYR A 366 -4.37 -3.94 6.68
C TYR A 366 -5.83 -3.50 6.57
N ARG A 367 -6.28 -2.58 7.42
CA ARG A 367 -7.63 -2.02 7.32
C ARG A 367 -7.81 -1.25 6.02
N ARG A 368 -6.88 -0.34 5.70
CA ARG A 368 -6.89 0.39 4.43
C ARG A 368 -6.96 -0.56 3.23
N ALA A 369 -6.05 -1.53 3.17
CA ALA A 369 -6.04 -2.53 2.10
C ALA A 369 -7.34 -3.35 2.03
N CYS A 370 -7.88 -3.78 3.17
CA CYS A 370 -9.13 -4.54 3.26
C CYS A 370 -10.35 -3.72 2.78
N ASP A 371 -10.39 -2.43 3.09
CA ASP A 371 -11.46 -1.52 2.65
C ASP A 371 -11.36 -1.23 1.14
N ASP A 372 -10.13 -1.18 0.60
CA ASP A 372 -9.84 -1.03 -0.83
C ASP A 372 -10.04 -2.32 -1.65
N GLY A 373 -10.34 -3.45 -1.00
CA GLY A 373 -10.70 -4.71 -1.66
C GLY A 373 -9.67 -5.83 -1.60
N GLU A 374 -8.55 -5.65 -0.90
CA GLU A 374 -7.54 -6.70 -0.68
C GLU A 374 -8.03 -7.70 0.38
N MET A 375 -8.70 -8.76 -0.06
CA MET A 375 -9.35 -9.73 0.83
C MET A 375 -8.33 -10.45 1.75
N VAL A 376 -7.10 -10.64 1.28
CA VAL A 376 -6.01 -11.21 2.10
C VAL A 376 -5.66 -10.30 3.27
N ALA A 377 -5.78 -8.98 3.11
CA ALA A 377 -5.59 -8.03 4.20
C ALA A 377 -6.74 -8.08 5.22
N CYS A 378 -7.98 -8.34 4.78
CA CYS A 378 -9.10 -8.58 5.70
C CYS A 378 -8.83 -9.81 6.58
N TRP A 379 -8.28 -10.89 6.01
CA TRP A 379 -7.86 -12.06 6.78
C TRP A 379 -6.73 -11.75 7.78
N ALA A 380 -5.72 -10.99 7.37
CA ALA A 380 -4.63 -10.58 8.24
C ALA A 380 -5.13 -9.70 9.41
N LEU A 381 -5.98 -8.71 9.13
CA LEU A 381 -6.61 -7.87 10.14
C LEU A 381 -7.50 -8.67 11.09
N GLY A 382 -8.28 -9.63 10.56
CA GLY A 382 -9.09 -10.54 11.36
C GLY A 382 -8.23 -11.33 12.35
N SER A 383 -7.05 -11.77 11.92
CA SER A 383 -6.09 -12.49 12.75
C SER A 383 -5.47 -11.64 13.85
N LEU A 384 -5.11 -10.38 13.55
CA LEU A 384 -4.68 -9.44 14.59
C LEU A 384 -5.80 -9.18 15.61
N THR A 385 -7.03 -8.97 15.13
CA THR A 385 -8.19 -8.67 15.97
C THR A 385 -8.59 -9.86 16.85
N LYS A 386 -8.51 -11.09 16.34
CA LYS A 386 -8.73 -12.33 17.11
C LYS A 386 -7.73 -12.46 18.26
N LYS A 387 -6.46 -12.12 18.01
CA LYS A 387 -5.36 -12.24 18.97
C LYS A 387 -5.22 -11.03 19.90
N GLY A 388 -5.79 -9.87 19.54
CA GLY A 388 -5.59 -8.61 20.26
C GLY A 388 -4.22 -8.00 20.04
N LEU A 389 -3.61 -8.22 18.87
CA LEU A 389 -2.26 -7.74 18.54
C LEU A 389 -2.33 -6.39 17.82
N GLY A 390 -1.93 -5.31 18.50
CA GLY A 390 -1.96 -3.94 17.96
C GLY A 390 -3.36 -3.34 17.81
N VAL A 391 -4.40 -4.13 18.09
CA VAL A 391 -5.81 -3.73 18.15
C VAL A 391 -6.49 -4.45 19.32
N PRO A 392 -7.58 -3.89 19.89
CA PRO A 392 -8.33 -4.58 20.93
C PRO A 392 -8.83 -5.96 20.46
N LYS A 393 -8.72 -6.97 21.33
CA LYS A 393 -9.22 -8.31 21.06
C LYS A 393 -10.74 -8.28 20.87
N ASN A 394 -11.22 -8.72 19.71
CA ASN A 394 -12.66 -8.78 19.42
C ASN A 394 -13.01 -9.93 18.46
N ALA A 395 -13.61 -11.00 19.00
CA ALA A 395 -13.96 -12.18 18.22
C ALA A 395 -15.04 -11.90 17.16
N ALA A 396 -16.05 -11.08 17.47
CA ALA A 396 -17.13 -10.77 16.53
C ALA A 396 -16.62 -9.99 15.30
N VAL A 397 -15.73 -9.00 15.53
CA VAL A 397 -15.10 -8.26 14.42
C VAL A 397 -14.18 -9.17 13.61
N ALA A 398 -13.44 -10.06 14.26
CA ALA A 398 -12.60 -11.04 13.56
C ALA A 398 -13.43 -11.97 12.66
N VAL A 399 -14.56 -12.49 13.16
CA VAL A 399 -15.50 -13.32 12.37
C VAL A 399 -16.04 -12.55 11.16
N ALA A 400 -16.43 -11.29 11.34
CA ALA A 400 -16.92 -10.46 10.23
C ALA A 400 -15.84 -10.25 9.14
N LEU A 401 -14.59 -10.02 9.55
CA LEU A 401 -13.45 -9.87 8.63
C LEU A 401 -13.12 -11.17 7.91
N TYR A 402 -13.12 -12.31 8.62
CA TYR A 402 -12.91 -13.62 8.01
C TYR A 402 -14.02 -13.99 7.04
N LYS A 403 -15.28 -13.67 7.37
CA LYS A 403 -16.41 -13.87 6.47
C LYS A 403 -16.29 -13.01 5.21
N LYS A 404 -15.91 -11.73 5.34
CA LYS A 404 -15.63 -10.85 4.19
C LYS A 404 -14.55 -11.45 3.29
N ALA A 405 -13.42 -11.88 3.87
CA ALA A 405 -12.30 -12.47 3.14
C ALA A 405 -12.64 -13.84 2.50
N CYS A 406 -13.39 -14.69 3.21
CA CYS A 406 -13.82 -15.99 2.71
C CYS A 406 -14.79 -15.85 1.54
N ASN A 407 -15.73 -14.90 1.59
CA ASN A 407 -16.60 -14.55 0.45
C ASN A 407 -15.79 -14.02 -0.75
N GLY A 408 -14.63 -13.42 -0.49
CA GLY A 408 -13.62 -13.04 -1.48
C GLY A 408 -12.70 -14.18 -1.93
N ALA A 409 -13.08 -15.44 -1.66
CA ALA A 409 -12.35 -16.65 -2.04
C ALA A 409 -10.93 -16.76 -1.47
N VAL A 410 -10.66 -16.19 -0.27
CA VAL A 410 -9.39 -16.40 0.44
C VAL A 410 -9.48 -17.70 1.26
N PRO A 411 -8.79 -18.80 0.88
CA PRO A 411 -9.00 -20.11 1.50
C PRO A 411 -8.60 -20.13 2.98
N GLY A 412 -7.49 -19.46 3.32
CA GLY A 412 -7.03 -19.31 4.70
C GLY A 412 -8.03 -18.57 5.59
N ALA A 413 -8.83 -17.67 5.02
CA ALA A 413 -9.91 -17.00 5.75
C ALA A 413 -11.11 -17.90 5.98
N CYS A 414 -11.46 -18.76 5.01
CA CYS A 414 -12.52 -19.74 5.18
C CYS A 414 -12.18 -20.77 6.26
N ILE A 415 -10.92 -21.24 6.28
CA ILE A 415 -10.42 -22.13 7.34
C ILE A 415 -10.47 -21.41 8.70
N ALA A 416 -9.92 -20.20 8.80
CA ALA A 416 -9.92 -19.42 10.04
C ALA A 416 -11.34 -19.08 10.54
N LEU A 417 -12.28 -18.81 9.63
CA LEU A 417 -13.69 -18.60 9.95
C LEU A 417 -14.29 -19.87 10.55
N ALA A 418 -14.14 -21.00 9.86
CA ALA A 418 -14.65 -22.30 10.32
C ALA A 418 -14.11 -22.67 11.69
N GLU A 419 -12.80 -22.48 11.93
CA GLU A 419 -12.19 -22.71 13.25
C GLU A 419 -12.81 -21.88 14.38
N VAL A 420 -13.15 -20.61 14.11
CA VAL A 420 -13.70 -19.73 15.13
C VAL A 420 -15.16 -20.04 15.43
N ILE A 421 -15.95 -20.37 14.40
CA ILE A 421 -17.38 -20.65 14.59
C ILE A 421 -17.67 -22.11 14.96
N ALA A 422 -16.70 -23.02 14.85
CA ALA A 422 -16.92 -24.47 15.03
C ALA A 422 -17.55 -24.84 16.39
N ALA A 423 -17.28 -24.07 17.45
CA ALA A 423 -17.88 -24.31 18.76
C ALA A 423 -19.39 -24.01 18.79
N ASP A 424 -19.82 -22.96 18.08
CA ASP A 424 -21.19 -22.46 18.09
C ASP A 424 -22.03 -23.02 16.92
N GLU A 425 -21.40 -23.16 15.74
CA GLU A 425 -22.01 -23.57 14.47
C GLU A 425 -21.19 -24.67 13.77
N PRO A 426 -21.00 -25.85 14.39
CA PRO A 426 -20.10 -26.90 13.89
C PRO A 426 -20.47 -27.40 12.48
N VAL A 427 -21.77 -27.52 12.17
CA VAL A 427 -22.25 -27.99 10.86
C VAL A 427 -21.93 -26.97 9.76
N GLU A 428 -22.07 -25.67 10.03
CA GLU A 428 -21.73 -24.64 9.04
C GLU A 428 -20.21 -24.53 8.87
N ALA A 429 -19.44 -24.65 9.95
CA ALA A 429 -17.98 -24.73 9.89
C ALA A 429 -17.53 -25.85 8.95
N ALA A 430 -18.07 -27.07 9.10
CA ALA A 430 -17.77 -28.21 8.25
C ALA A 430 -18.14 -27.95 6.77
N LYS A 431 -19.29 -27.31 6.50
CA LYS A 431 -19.69 -26.94 5.13
C LYS A 431 -18.77 -25.91 4.49
N ILE A 432 -18.28 -24.94 5.25
CA ILE A 432 -17.33 -23.92 4.74
C ILE A 432 -16.03 -24.59 4.29
N VAL A 433 -15.43 -25.42 5.13
CA VAL A 433 -14.17 -26.10 4.77
C VAL A 433 -14.39 -27.17 3.69
N ALA A 434 -15.54 -27.84 3.65
CA ALA A 434 -15.89 -28.78 2.58
C ALA A 434 -15.95 -28.08 1.21
N ARG A 435 -16.71 -26.98 1.08
CA ARG A 435 -16.77 -26.20 -0.18
C ARG A 435 -15.39 -25.68 -0.60
N THR A 436 -14.55 -25.30 0.37
CA THR A 436 -13.20 -24.81 0.09
C THR A 436 -12.27 -25.96 -0.35
N CYS A 437 -12.43 -27.16 0.21
CA CYS A 437 -11.74 -28.36 -0.23
C CYS A 437 -12.18 -28.78 -1.64
N ASP A 438 -13.48 -28.77 -1.93
CA ASP A 438 -14.04 -29.11 -3.25
C ASP A 438 -13.56 -28.15 -4.35
N ALA A 439 -13.20 -26.91 -3.98
CA ALA A 439 -12.55 -25.94 -4.87
C ALA A 439 -11.06 -26.23 -5.14
N GLY A 440 -10.51 -27.33 -4.61
CA GLY A 440 -9.13 -27.77 -4.84
C GLY A 440 -8.11 -27.23 -3.83
N HIS A 441 -8.54 -26.69 -2.69
CA HIS A 441 -7.62 -26.20 -1.66
C HIS A 441 -7.28 -27.30 -0.64
N ASP A 442 -6.10 -27.91 -0.81
CA ASP A 442 -5.65 -29.04 0.00
C ASP A 442 -5.60 -28.75 1.52
N ALA A 443 -5.19 -27.54 1.93
CA ALA A 443 -5.24 -27.13 3.35
C ALA A 443 -6.66 -27.14 3.94
N ALA A 444 -7.69 -26.87 3.13
CA ALA A 444 -9.08 -27.01 3.55
C ALA A 444 -9.51 -28.48 3.62
N CYS A 445 -9.00 -29.33 2.73
CA CYS A 445 -9.23 -30.78 2.81
C CYS A 445 -8.63 -31.39 4.09
N VAL A 446 -7.49 -30.89 4.55
CA VAL A 446 -6.94 -31.25 5.88
C VAL A 446 -7.90 -30.84 7.00
N SER A 447 -8.57 -29.69 6.87
CA SER A 447 -9.59 -29.25 7.83
C SER A 447 -10.85 -30.13 7.79
N VAL A 448 -11.25 -30.61 6.61
CA VAL A 448 -12.33 -31.62 6.46
C VAL A 448 -11.94 -32.94 7.12
N ALA A 449 -10.71 -33.42 6.92
CA ALA A 449 -10.22 -34.62 7.60
C ALA A 449 -10.25 -34.46 9.13
N LYS A 450 -9.85 -33.29 9.65
CA LYS A 450 -9.97 -32.96 11.08
C LYS A 450 -11.43 -32.92 11.56
N CYS A 451 -12.38 -32.50 10.73
CA CYS A 451 -13.80 -32.54 11.05
C CYS A 451 -14.29 -33.99 11.23
N PHE A 452 -13.93 -34.89 10.31
CA PHE A 452 -14.23 -36.33 10.46
C PHE A 452 -13.53 -36.94 11.67
N LEU A 453 -12.26 -36.64 11.91
CA LEU A 453 -11.50 -37.18 13.03
C LEU A 453 -12.11 -36.81 14.39
N ASN A 454 -12.60 -35.57 14.52
CA ASN A 454 -13.09 -35.03 15.79
C ASN A 454 -14.61 -34.97 15.92
N GLY A 455 -15.35 -35.33 14.86
CA GLY A 455 -16.80 -35.22 14.82
C GLY A 455 -17.33 -33.77 14.80
N ILE A 456 -16.59 -32.83 14.19
CA ILE A 456 -16.99 -31.41 14.12
C ILE A 456 -17.96 -31.24 12.95
N GLY A 457 -19.25 -31.12 13.25
CA GLY A 457 -20.30 -30.86 12.26
C GLY A 457 -20.65 -32.04 11.35
N VAL A 458 -19.94 -33.16 11.51
CA VAL A 458 -20.13 -34.43 10.81
C VAL A 458 -19.93 -35.57 11.81
N PRO A 459 -20.50 -36.78 11.58
CA PRO A 459 -20.20 -37.94 12.41
C PRO A 459 -18.69 -38.24 12.45
N LYS A 460 -18.20 -38.68 13.62
CA LYS A 460 -16.80 -39.09 13.78
C LYS A 460 -16.49 -40.29 12.89
N ASP A 461 -15.45 -40.19 12.08
CA ASP A 461 -15.04 -41.21 11.12
C ASP A 461 -13.52 -41.11 10.87
N ALA A 462 -12.74 -41.82 11.69
CA ALA A 462 -11.29 -41.77 11.60
C ALA A 462 -10.76 -42.41 10.32
N GLU A 463 -11.42 -43.43 9.78
CA GLU A 463 -11.01 -44.09 8.53
C GLU A 463 -11.18 -43.17 7.33
N ARG A 464 -12.30 -42.45 7.27
CA ARG A 464 -12.51 -41.44 6.23
C ARG A 464 -11.55 -40.26 6.37
N ALA A 465 -11.24 -39.84 7.60
CA ALA A 465 -10.22 -38.83 7.85
C ALA A 465 -8.85 -39.28 7.35
N ALA A 466 -8.45 -40.51 7.67
CA ALA A 466 -7.17 -41.11 7.26
C ALA A 466 -7.06 -41.21 5.74
N LYS A 467 -8.11 -41.71 5.08
CA LYS A 467 -8.15 -41.82 3.62
C LYS A 467 -7.97 -40.46 2.95
N LEU A 468 -8.74 -39.46 3.36
CA LEU A 468 -8.65 -38.11 2.80
C LEU A 468 -7.27 -37.49 3.07
N ALA A 469 -6.74 -37.61 4.30
CA ALA A 469 -5.41 -37.12 4.64
C ALA A 469 -4.31 -37.81 3.80
N GLY A 470 -4.43 -39.12 3.54
CA GLY A 470 -3.54 -39.87 2.67
C GLY A 470 -3.55 -39.37 1.22
N GLU A 471 -4.74 -39.23 0.63
CA GLU A 471 -4.89 -38.70 -0.74
C GLU A 471 -4.29 -37.30 -0.90
N VAL A 472 -4.49 -36.43 0.10
CA VAL A 472 -3.95 -35.06 0.12
C VAL A 472 -2.43 -35.07 0.39
N CYS A 473 -1.93 -35.97 1.23
CA CYS A 473 -0.50 -36.17 1.47
C CYS A 473 0.25 -36.62 0.21
N GLU A 474 -0.37 -37.46 -0.64
CA GLU A 474 0.24 -37.86 -1.92
C GLU A 474 0.32 -36.71 -2.92
N ARG A 475 -0.53 -35.68 -2.78
CA ARG A 475 -0.39 -34.40 -3.50
C ARG A 475 0.68 -33.47 -2.92
N LYS A 476 1.48 -33.96 -1.96
CA LYS A 476 2.59 -33.24 -1.30
C LYS A 476 2.13 -32.08 -0.40
N GLU A 477 0.90 -32.09 0.08
CA GLU A 477 0.46 -31.18 1.14
C GLU A 477 1.02 -31.65 2.48
N ALA A 478 2.03 -30.92 2.96
CA ALA A 478 2.82 -31.32 4.12
C ALA A 478 1.97 -31.47 5.40
N SER A 479 0.95 -30.62 5.57
CA SER A 479 0.06 -30.68 6.73
C SER A 479 -0.86 -31.91 6.74
N ALA A 480 -1.18 -32.48 5.57
CA ALA A 480 -1.94 -33.71 5.47
C ALA A 480 -1.09 -34.94 5.86
N CYS A 481 0.17 -34.97 5.41
CA CYS A 481 1.13 -35.99 5.84
C CYS A 481 1.35 -35.95 7.36
N ALA A 482 1.44 -34.74 7.92
CA ALA A 482 1.58 -34.55 9.37
C ALA A 482 0.33 -35.05 10.13
N LEU A 483 -0.88 -34.72 9.64
CA LEU A 483 -2.12 -35.20 10.24
C LEU A 483 -2.19 -36.73 10.22
N LEU A 484 -1.94 -37.36 9.06
CA LEU A 484 -1.96 -38.82 8.97
C LEU A 484 -0.90 -39.45 9.88
N GLY A 485 0.31 -38.88 9.94
CA GLY A 485 1.36 -39.32 10.87
C GLY A 485 0.91 -39.25 12.34
N SER A 486 0.24 -38.16 12.74
CA SER A 486 -0.30 -38.01 14.10
C SER A 486 -1.40 -39.03 14.41
N MET A 487 -2.23 -39.39 13.43
CA MET A 487 -3.26 -40.43 13.59
C MET A 487 -2.63 -41.82 13.81
N HIS A 488 -1.54 -42.12 13.09
CA HIS A 488 -0.76 -43.35 13.32
C HIS A 488 -0.07 -43.36 14.69
N GLU A 489 0.39 -42.21 15.20
CA GLU A 489 0.98 -42.12 16.55
C GLU A 489 -0.08 -42.29 17.64
N ALA A 490 -1.25 -41.65 17.47
CA ALA A 490 -2.35 -41.67 18.43
C ALA A 490 -3.07 -43.03 18.50
N GLY A 491 -3.01 -43.83 17.43
CA GLY A 491 -3.75 -45.08 17.36
C GLY A 491 -5.22 -44.89 16.95
N ASP A 492 -5.53 -43.81 16.23
CA ASP A 492 -6.91 -43.40 15.93
C ASP A 492 -7.60 -44.22 14.82
N MET A 493 -6.85 -45.07 14.12
CA MET A 493 -7.30 -45.82 12.93
C MET A 493 -6.79 -47.26 12.95
N GLU A 494 -7.46 -48.14 12.21
CA GLU A 494 -7.04 -49.54 12.06
C GLU A 494 -5.65 -49.61 11.40
N GLY A 495 -4.76 -50.45 11.94
CA GLY A 495 -3.39 -50.57 11.43
C GLY A 495 -2.46 -49.40 11.79
N ALA A 496 -2.87 -48.52 12.71
CA ALA A 496 -2.00 -47.47 13.25
C ALA A 496 -0.69 -48.05 13.83
N SER A 497 0.42 -47.36 13.58
CA SER A 497 1.76 -47.81 13.97
C SER A 497 2.73 -46.65 14.09
N ALA A 498 3.51 -46.65 15.17
CA ALA A 498 4.53 -45.64 15.39
C ALA A 498 5.64 -45.63 14.31
N VAL A 499 5.86 -46.77 13.62
CA VAL A 499 6.83 -46.83 12.50
C VAL A 499 6.32 -46.02 11.32
N GLU A 500 5.04 -46.18 10.99
CA GLU A 500 4.41 -45.46 9.89
C GLU A 500 4.24 -43.97 10.22
N ALA A 501 3.93 -43.65 11.47
CA ALA A 501 3.95 -42.27 11.98
C ALA A 501 5.31 -41.60 11.73
N ARG A 502 6.44 -42.25 12.07
CA ARG A 502 7.78 -41.71 11.77
C ARG A 502 7.97 -41.46 10.27
N ARG A 503 7.56 -42.41 9.42
CA ARG A 503 7.70 -42.29 7.95
C ARG A 503 6.94 -41.09 7.41
N LEU A 504 5.69 -40.92 7.84
CA LEU A 504 4.81 -39.83 7.39
C LEU A 504 5.24 -38.47 7.94
N LEU A 505 5.65 -38.40 9.20
CA LEU A 505 6.18 -37.17 9.80
C LEU A 505 7.53 -36.78 9.16
N GLN A 506 8.37 -37.75 8.79
CA GLN A 506 9.58 -37.49 8.01
C GLN A 506 9.22 -36.90 6.63
N LYS A 507 8.27 -37.50 5.90
CA LYS A 507 7.76 -36.95 4.63
C LYS A 507 7.23 -35.51 4.81
N ALA A 508 6.44 -35.25 5.86
CA ALA A 508 5.91 -33.92 6.15
C ALA A 508 7.03 -32.91 6.48
N CYS A 509 8.01 -33.29 7.29
CA CYS A 509 9.18 -32.49 7.62
C CYS A 509 10.02 -32.17 6.37
N ASP A 510 10.19 -33.15 5.47
CA ASP A 510 10.89 -32.98 4.20
C ASP A 510 10.18 -32.04 3.24
N LEU A 511 8.85 -31.97 3.32
CA LEU A 511 8.02 -30.99 2.63
C LEU A 511 7.97 -29.61 3.32
N GLY A 512 8.72 -29.42 4.42
CA GLY A 512 8.84 -28.13 5.10
C GLY A 512 7.83 -27.89 6.23
N ASN A 513 7.16 -28.93 6.73
CA ASN A 513 6.28 -28.78 7.90
C ASN A 513 7.09 -28.75 9.21
N GLY A 514 7.30 -27.56 9.77
CA GLY A 514 8.05 -27.34 11.02
C GLY A 514 7.50 -28.11 12.23
N PRO A 515 6.17 -28.11 12.50
CA PRO A 515 5.58 -28.94 13.54
C PRO A 515 5.90 -30.42 13.39
N ALA A 516 5.78 -30.99 12.18
CA ALA A 516 6.08 -32.39 11.93
C ALA A 516 7.56 -32.74 12.15
N CYS A 517 8.49 -31.82 11.82
CA CYS A 517 9.89 -32.00 12.18
C CYS A 517 10.06 -32.10 13.70
N SER A 518 9.37 -31.25 14.46
CA SER A 518 9.43 -31.30 15.92
C SER A 518 8.78 -32.57 16.48
N ASP A 519 7.61 -32.97 15.99
CA ASP A 519 6.93 -34.19 16.44
C ASP A 519 7.77 -35.44 16.13
N LEU A 520 8.40 -35.50 14.96
CA LEU A 520 9.36 -36.55 14.63
C LEU A 520 10.57 -36.53 15.58
N GLY A 521 11.07 -35.33 15.93
CA GLY A 521 12.11 -35.17 16.94
C GLY A 521 11.70 -35.73 18.30
N VAL A 522 10.45 -35.53 18.73
CA VAL A 522 9.89 -36.14 19.95
C VAL A 522 9.90 -37.66 19.85
N MET A 523 9.48 -38.22 18.72
CA MET A 523 9.47 -39.67 18.51
C MET A 523 10.88 -40.28 18.55
N PHE A 524 11.89 -39.62 17.98
CA PHE A 524 13.28 -40.08 18.06
C PHE A 524 13.86 -39.94 19.47
N ASN A 525 13.57 -38.83 20.16
CA ASN A 525 14.03 -38.63 21.54
C ASN A 525 13.39 -39.63 22.53
N ALA A 526 12.17 -40.09 22.24
CA ALA A 526 11.44 -41.07 23.04
C ALA A 526 11.68 -42.52 22.61
N GLY A 527 12.26 -42.79 21.44
CA GLY A 527 12.36 -44.16 20.89
C GLY A 527 11.01 -44.74 20.47
N LYS A 528 10.01 -43.91 20.15
CA LYS A 528 8.71 -44.40 19.66
C LYS A 528 8.80 -44.75 18.18
N GLY A 529 8.52 -45.99 17.79
CA GLY A 529 8.55 -46.42 16.38
C GLY A 529 9.94 -46.79 15.86
N GLY A 530 10.89 -47.09 16.75
CA GLY A 530 12.23 -47.54 16.44
C GLY A 530 13.23 -47.13 17.52
N GLU A 531 14.52 -47.10 17.20
CA GLU A 531 15.55 -46.73 18.18
C GLU A 531 15.40 -45.29 18.68
N LYS A 532 15.92 -45.07 19.89
CA LYS A 532 16.02 -43.75 20.52
C LYS A 532 17.30 -43.08 20.06
N LEU A 533 17.19 -41.97 19.33
CA LEU A 533 18.28 -41.25 18.69
C LEU A 533 18.21 -39.76 19.05
N PRO A 534 18.73 -39.35 20.23
CA PRO A 534 18.63 -37.97 20.70
C PRO A 534 19.41 -36.97 19.82
N GLU A 535 20.48 -37.40 19.17
CA GLU A 535 21.22 -36.62 18.17
C GLU A 535 20.33 -36.28 16.96
N ARG A 536 19.58 -37.28 16.47
CA ARG A 536 18.63 -37.07 15.37
C ARG A 536 17.48 -36.16 15.79
N ALA A 537 17.04 -36.26 17.04
CA ALA A 537 16.04 -35.35 17.59
C ALA A 537 16.53 -33.89 17.61
N ALA A 538 17.78 -33.64 18.00
CA ALA A 538 18.36 -32.30 18.00
C ALA A 538 18.42 -31.68 16.60
N GLU A 539 18.81 -32.46 15.58
CA GLU A 539 18.79 -32.03 14.18
C GLU A 539 17.38 -31.65 13.73
N LEU A 540 16.38 -32.48 14.06
CA LEU A 540 15.00 -32.27 13.66
C LEU A 540 14.34 -31.08 14.37
N TYR A 541 14.62 -30.87 15.66
CA TYR A 541 14.14 -29.68 16.37
C TYR A 541 14.76 -28.40 15.80
N ALA A 542 16.06 -28.41 15.52
CA ALA A 542 16.74 -27.28 14.89
C ALA A 542 16.13 -26.97 13.51
N ARG A 543 15.89 -28.01 12.69
CA ARG A 543 15.20 -27.85 11.41
C ARG A 543 13.78 -27.31 11.57
N GLY A 544 13.01 -27.78 12.55
CA GLY A 544 11.69 -27.24 12.87
C GLY A 544 11.73 -25.76 13.23
N CYS A 545 12.75 -25.34 14.00
CA CYS A 545 13.01 -23.94 14.31
C CYS A 545 13.37 -23.11 13.07
N ASP A 546 14.18 -23.65 12.16
CA ASP A 546 14.55 -23.00 10.90
C ASP A 546 13.37 -22.86 9.94
N LEU A 547 12.40 -23.77 10.04
CA LEU A 547 11.09 -23.68 9.37
C LEU A 547 10.10 -22.75 10.09
N GLY A 548 10.53 -22.03 11.13
CA GLY A 548 9.72 -21.03 11.84
C GLY A 548 8.79 -21.61 12.92
N PHE A 549 8.93 -22.88 13.31
CA PHE A 549 8.16 -23.44 14.41
C PHE A 549 8.82 -23.12 15.76
N SER A 550 8.28 -22.12 16.46
CA SER A 550 8.85 -21.56 17.70
C SER A 550 9.06 -22.58 18.82
N SER A 551 8.16 -23.56 18.99
CA SER A 551 8.33 -24.62 19.99
C SER A 551 9.44 -25.61 19.60
N GLY A 552 9.73 -25.76 18.30
CA GLY A 552 10.91 -26.47 17.81
C GLY A 552 12.21 -25.78 18.27
N CYS A 553 12.23 -24.44 18.27
CA CYS A 553 13.35 -23.67 18.83
C CYS A 553 13.54 -23.95 20.32
N SER A 554 12.45 -23.97 21.10
CA SER A 554 12.51 -24.30 22.54
C SER A 554 13.08 -25.70 22.79
N ASN A 555 12.67 -26.69 22.00
CA ASN A 555 13.17 -28.05 22.12
C ASN A 555 14.65 -28.16 21.72
N ALA A 556 15.06 -27.50 20.63
CA ALA A 556 16.46 -27.46 20.21
C ALA A 556 17.34 -26.78 21.27
N GLY A 557 16.94 -25.60 21.75
CA GLY A 557 17.65 -24.86 22.78
C GLY A 557 17.82 -25.69 24.06
N LEU A 558 16.78 -26.42 24.47
CA LEU A 558 16.87 -27.29 25.65
C LEU A 558 17.88 -28.43 25.48
N LEU A 559 17.96 -29.06 24.31
CA LEU A 559 18.96 -30.12 24.07
C LEU A 559 20.39 -29.58 24.04
N TYR A 560 20.62 -28.42 23.44
CA TYR A 560 21.95 -27.76 23.46
C TYR A 560 22.32 -27.25 24.85
N SER A 561 21.38 -26.72 25.63
CA SER A 561 21.63 -26.32 27.02
C SER A 561 22.02 -27.53 27.89
N GLN A 562 21.35 -28.67 27.71
CA GLN A 562 21.57 -29.87 28.54
C GLN A 562 22.64 -30.83 28.01
N GLY A 563 23.19 -30.59 26.80
CA GLY A 563 24.10 -31.52 26.14
C GLY A 563 23.48 -32.90 25.87
N LYS A 564 22.18 -32.97 25.54
CA LYS A 564 21.47 -34.22 25.30
C LYS A 564 21.42 -34.55 23.81
N GLY A 565 22.15 -35.58 23.40
CA GLY A 565 22.28 -35.98 21.99
C GLY A 565 23.21 -35.07 21.17
N VAL A 566 23.66 -33.97 21.74
CA VAL A 566 24.63 -33.02 21.16
C VAL A 566 25.56 -32.54 22.27
N ALA A 567 26.74 -32.03 21.93
CA ALA A 567 27.59 -31.37 22.92
C ALA A 567 26.86 -30.16 23.52
N ALA A 568 27.03 -29.94 24.83
CA ALA A 568 26.45 -28.79 25.50
C ALA A 568 27.01 -27.49 24.90
N ASP A 569 26.11 -26.58 24.51
CA ASP A 569 26.42 -25.29 23.93
C ASP A 569 25.39 -24.26 24.38
N PRO A 570 25.59 -23.64 25.55
CA PRO A 570 24.64 -22.67 26.10
C PRO A 570 24.47 -21.42 25.25
N ALA A 571 25.52 -20.99 24.51
CA ALA A 571 25.42 -19.83 23.64
C ALA A 571 24.50 -20.11 22.44
N ARG A 572 24.62 -21.32 21.86
CA ARG A 572 23.71 -21.76 20.80
C ARG A 572 22.29 -21.99 21.32
N ALA A 573 22.14 -22.47 22.55
CA ALA A 573 20.83 -22.58 23.20
C ALA A 573 20.14 -21.22 23.33
N VAL A 574 20.86 -20.19 23.79
CA VAL A 574 20.35 -18.80 23.87
C VAL A 574 19.87 -18.33 22.50
N SER A 575 20.62 -18.55 21.43
CA SER A 575 20.20 -18.17 20.07
C SER A 575 18.88 -18.83 19.65
N PHE A 576 18.67 -20.11 19.98
CA PHE A 576 17.39 -20.77 19.75
C PHE A 576 16.26 -20.18 20.61
N PHE A 577 16.50 -19.91 21.90
CA PHE A 577 15.49 -19.31 22.77
C PHE A 577 15.12 -17.88 22.38
N GLU A 578 16.08 -17.08 21.88
CA GLU A 578 15.80 -15.76 21.30
C GLU A 578 14.84 -15.88 20.12
N ARG A 579 15.16 -16.72 19.14
CA ARG A 579 14.31 -16.97 17.96
C ARG A 579 12.92 -17.49 18.35
N GLY A 580 12.85 -18.43 19.28
CA GLY A 580 11.57 -18.98 19.77
C GLY A 580 10.73 -17.94 20.52
N CYS A 581 11.36 -17.10 21.33
CA CYS A 581 10.70 -16.02 22.06
C CYS A 581 10.18 -14.93 21.10
N GLU A 582 10.99 -14.57 20.10
CA GLU A 582 10.59 -13.67 19.01
C GLU A 582 9.37 -14.23 18.25
N GLY A 583 9.39 -15.53 17.96
CA GLY A 583 8.29 -16.29 17.38
C GLY A 583 7.09 -16.55 18.31
N GLY A 584 7.07 -15.97 19.52
CA GLY A 584 5.92 -16.01 20.42
C GLY A 584 5.80 -17.27 21.28
N ASP A 585 6.86 -18.08 21.41
CA ASP A 585 6.88 -19.21 22.33
C ASP A 585 7.27 -18.74 23.74
N GLY A 586 6.28 -18.71 24.65
CA GLY A 586 6.49 -18.24 26.02
C GLY A 586 7.47 -19.10 26.84
N ARG A 587 7.66 -20.38 26.46
CA ARG A 587 8.66 -21.26 27.10
C ARG A 587 10.08 -20.87 26.70
N SER A 588 10.31 -20.58 25.41
CA SER A 588 11.56 -20.00 24.92
C SER A 588 11.88 -18.67 25.62
N CYS A 589 10.89 -17.78 25.75
CA CYS A 589 11.11 -16.53 26.50
C CYS A 589 11.51 -16.82 27.96
N ASN A 590 10.85 -17.76 28.64
CA ASN A 590 11.23 -18.14 29.99
C ASN A 590 12.68 -18.63 30.09
N PHE A 591 13.10 -19.55 29.21
CA PHE A 591 14.48 -20.05 29.21
C PHE A 591 15.49 -18.93 28.88
N LEU A 592 15.17 -18.04 27.93
CA LEU A 592 16.02 -16.88 27.67
C LEU A 592 16.17 -15.99 28.91
N GLY A 593 15.07 -15.75 29.64
CA GLY A 593 15.10 -15.01 30.91
C GLY A 593 16.03 -15.65 31.94
N GLU A 594 15.99 -16.98 32.07
CA GLU A 594 16.86 -17.77 32.97
C GLU A 594 18.33 -17.64 32.58
N HIS A 595 18.66 -17.73 31.29
CA HIS A 595 20.03 -17.60 30.78
C HIS A 595 20.57 -16.16 30.95
N LEU A 596 19.74 -15.12 30.76
CA LEU A 596 20.11 -13.73 31.00
C LEU A 596 20.31 -13.41 32.49
N GLU A 597 19.57 -14.08 33.38
CA GLU A 597 19.73 -13.94 34.82
C GLU A 597 21.02 -14.65 35.31
N SER A 598 21.23 -15.89 34.87
CA SER A 598 22.36 -16.73 35.28
C SER A 598 23.68 -16.33 34.62
N GLY A 599 23.63 -15.72 33.43
CA GLY A 599 24.80 -15.40 32.61
C GLY A 599 25.37 -16.61 31.86
N GLU A 600 24.60 -17.69 31.74
CA GLU A 600 25.04 -18.91 31.06
C GLU A 600 24.82 -18.77 29.55
N GLY A 601 25.89 -18.83 28.75
CA GLY A 601 25.82 -18.70 27.29
C GLY A 601 25.60 -17.28 26.76
N VAL A 602 25.30 -16.32 27.65
CA VAL A 602 25.09 -14.89 27.34
C VAL A 602 25.53 -14.04 28.52
N PRO A 603 26.04 -12.81 28.33
CA PRO A 603 26.32 -11.92 29.45
C PRO A 603 25.08 -11.68 30.33
N LYS A 604 25.29 -11.58 31.65
CA LYS A 604 24.21 -11.26 32.58
C LYS A 604 23.57 -9.92 32.23
N ASP A 605 22.26 -9.91 32.10
CA ASP A 605 21.47 -8.70 31.89
C ASP A 605 20.13 -8.84 32.63
N GLN A 606 20.11 -8.35 33.86
CA GLN A 606 18.96 -8.46 34.75
C GLN A 606 17.76 -7.64 34.25
N LYS A 607 18.02 -6.50 33.58
CA LYS A 607 16.96 -5.66 33.06
C LYS A 607 16.28 -6.34 31.87
N ARG A 608 17.08 -6.85 30.92
CA ARG A 608 16.57 -7.61 29.78
C ARG A 608 15.90 -8.92 30.22
N SER A 609 16.41 -9.58 31.26
CA SER A 609 15.76 -10.76 31.86
C SER A 609 14.32 -10.43 32.32
N ALA A 610 14.13 -9.31 33.03
CA ALA A 610 12.79 -8.87 33.44
C ALA A 610 11.86 -8.60 32.24
N GLU A 611 12.34 -7.90 31.21
CA GLU A 611 11.58 -7.62 29.98
C GLU A 611 11.15 -8.92 29.26
N VAL A 612 12.04 -9.91 29.18
CA VAL A 612 11.77 -11.19 28.53
C VAL A 612 10.83 -12.06 29.38
N TYR A 613 10.96 -12.07 30.71
CA TYR A 613 10.01 -12.77 31.59
C TYR A 613 8.61 -12.16 31.55
N GLU A 614 8.51 -10.83 31.47
CA GLU A 614 7.23 -10.15 31.24
C GLU A 614 6.59 -10.64 29.94
N ARG A 615 7.35 -10.66 28.84
CA ARG A 615 6.88 -11.20 27.56
C ARG A 615 6.45 -12.68 27.66
N ALA A 616 7.20 -13.52 28.37
CA ALA A 616 6.82 -14.90 28.62
C ALA A 616 5.46 -15.01 29.34
N CYS A 617 5.24 -14.15 30.34
CA CYS A 617 3.98 -14.08 31.09
C CYS A 617 2.80 -13.57 30.24
N GLU A 618 3.04 -12.59 29.37
CA GLU A 618 2.06 -12.10 28.40
C GLU A 618 1.66 -13.16 27.39
N LEU A 619 2.61 -13.99 26.96
CA LEU A 619 2.39 -15.17 26.12
C LEU A 619 1.74 -16.34 26.88
N GLY A 620 1.36 -16.15 28.16
CA GLY A 620 0.64 -17.12 28.96
C GLY A 620 1.51 -18.18 29.64
N HIS A 621 2.84 -18.06 29.61
CA HIS A 621 3.73 -19.01 30.27
C HIS A 621 3.87 -18.68 31.77
N ALA A 622 3.25 -19.49 32.62
CA ALA A 622 3.14 -19.23 34.06
C ALA A 622 4.51 -19.13 34.78
N HIS A 623 5.53 -19.87 34.32
CA HIS A 623 6.89 -19.75 34.87
C HIS A 623 7.52 -18.38 34.59
N GLY A 624 7.18 -17.74 33.47
CA GLY A 624 7.65 -16.39 33.18
C GLY A 624 7.06 -15.36 34.15
N CYS A 625 5.76 -15.49 34.47
CA CYS A 625 5.12 -14.68 35.50
C CYS A 625 5.77 -14.89 36.87
N TYR A 626 6.16 -16.12 37.20
CA TYR A 626 6.85 -16.45 38.44
C TYR A 626 8.25 -15.81 38.48
N GLY A 627 9.05 -15.95 37.42
CA GLY A 627 10.37 -15.33 37.31
C GLY A 627 10.30 -13.82 37.51
N LEU A 628 9.38 -13.14 36.82
CA LEU A 628 9.17 -11.71 36.98
C LEU A 628 8.74 -11.33 38.41
N GLY A 629 7.82 -12.09 39.01
CA GLY A 629 7.40 -11.89 40.39
C GLY A 629 8.58 -12.02 41.38
N TRP A 630 9.47 -12.98 41.14
CA TRP A 630 10.69 -13.16 41.93
C TRP A 630 11.67 -12.00 41.76
N LEU A 631 11.88 -11.50 40.53
CA LEU A 631 12.72 -10.33 40.26
C LEU A 631 12.22 -9.08 41.00
N TYR A 632 10.91 -8.82 40.99
CA TYR A 632 10.32 -7.71 41.76
C TYR A 632 10.42 -7.90 43.27
N ALA A 633 10.31 -9.13 43.77
CA ALA A 633 10.47 -9.40 45.21
C ALA A 633 11.91 -9.18 45.68
N LYS A 634 12.89 -9.35 44.78
CA LYS A 634 14.33 -9.22 45.10
C LYS A 634 14.97 -7.93 44.62
N GLY A 635 14.28 -7.12 43.82
CA GLY A 635 14.84 -5.90 43.23
C GLY A 635 15.94 -6.17 42.20
N ILE A 636 15.85 -7.27 41.46
CA ILE A 636 16.87 -7.70 40.49
C ILE A 636 16.48 -7.19 39.10
N GLY A 637 17.23 -6.24 38.56
CA GLY A 637 16.94 -5.62 37.25
C GLY A 637 15.69 -4.73 37.19
N VAL A 638 14.87 -4.73 38.26
CA VAL A 638 13.67 -3.90 38.45
C VAL A 638 13.63 -3.33 39.86
N PRO A 639 12.93 -2.21 40.12
CA PRO A 639 12.73 -1.71 41.46
C PRO A 639 11.99 -2.73 42.33
N GLN A 640 12.50 -2.98 43.55
CA GLN A 640 11.88 -3.92 44.47
C GLN A 640 10.45 -3.46 44.82
N SER A 641 9.48 -4.38 44.72
CA SER A 641 8.07 -4.09 45.01
C SER A 641 7.29 -5.35 45.36
N ASP A 642 6.98 -5.53 46.64
CA ASP A 642 6.21 -6.70 47.11
C ASP A 642 4.78 -6.73 46.55
N THR A 643 4.16 -5.57 46.34
CA THR A 643 2.82 -5.45 45.74
C THR A 643 2.83 -5.92 44.29
N THR A 644 3.83 -5.49 43.51
CA THR A 644 3.99 -5.87 42.10
C THR A 644 4.36 -7.35 42.00
N ALA A 645 5.30 -7.81 42.83
CA ALA A 645 5.67 -9.22 42.94
C ALA A 645 4.45 -10.11 43.23
N THR A 646 3.64 -9.75 44.23
CA THR A 646 2.42 -10.48 44.59
C THR A 646 1.42 -10.54 43.43
N SER A 647 1.23 -9.44 42.70
CA SER A 647 0.36 -9.40 41.52
C SER A 647 0.79 -10.42 40.45
N TRP A 648 2.09 -10.43 40.12
CA TRP A 648 2.66 -11.38 39.15
C TRP A 648 2.60 -12.82 39.65
N LEU A 649 2.92 -13.07 40.93
CA LEU A 649 2.82 -14.39 41.54
C LEU A 649 1.36 -14.91 41.54
N ARG A 650 0.36 -14.06 41.78
CA ARG A 650 -1.06 -14.47 41.67
C ARG A 650 -1.42 -14.87 40.25
N ARG A 651 -0.93 -14.13 39.25
CA ARG A 651 -1.10 -14.49 37.84
C ARG A 651 -0.41 -15.81 37.50
N ALA A 652 0.81 -16.03 37.99
CA ALA A 652 1.55 -17.29 37.84
C ALA A 652 0.79 -18.47 38.48
N CYS A 653 0.28 -18.30 39.69
CA CYS A 653 -0.49 -19.31 40.40
C CYS A 653 -1.81 -19.66 39.68
N ARG A 654 -2.56 -18.65 39.21
CA ARG A 654 -3.75 -18.89 38.35
C ARG A 654 -3.40 -19.61 37.06
N GLY A 655 -2.19 -19.39 36.53
CA GLY A 655 -1.63 -20.11 35.38
C GLY A 655 -1.08 -21.51 35.71
N GLY A 656 -1.23 -22.00 36.95
CA GLY A 656 -0.82 -23.34 37.36
C GLY A 656 0.64 -23.46 37.85
N ASN A 657 1.36 -22.34 38.04
CA ASN A 657 2.70 -22.40 38.63
C ASN A 657 2.61 -22.73 40.13
N ARG A 658 3.06 -23.94 40.50
CA ARG A 658 2.95 -24.45 41.86
C ARG A 658 3.80 -23.66 42.86
N GLN A 659 5.03 -23.31 42.50
CA GLN A 659 5.93 -22.55 43.35
C GLN A 659 5.34 -21.17 43.72
N ALA A 660 4.73 -20.49 42.74
CA ALA A 660 4.03 -19.23 42.99
C ALA A 660 2.86 -19.39 43.97
N CYS A 661 2.03 -20.44 43.80
CA CYS A 661 0.95 -20.72 44.73
C CYS A 661 1.45 -21.01 46.15
N GLU A 662 2.55 -21.75 46.28
CA GLU A 662 3.17 -22.06 47.57
C GLU A 662 3.73 -20.81 48.25
N MET A 663 4.41 -19.93 47.49
CA MET A 663 4.91 -18.65 48.02
C MET A 663 3.78 -17.74 48.52
N LEU A 664 2.66 -17.67 47.80
CA LEU A 664 1.50 -16.87 48.22
C LEU A 664 0.81 -17.43 49.47
N ARG A 665 0.71 -18.76 49.58
CA ARG A 665 0.18 -19.44 50.77
C ARG A 665 1.07 -19.22 51.99
N GLY A 666 2.39 -19.34 51.82
CA GLY A 666 3.37 -19.08 52.89
C GLY A 666 3.37 -17.63 53.37
N ALA A 667 3.00 -16.69 52.50
CA ALA A 667 2.86 -15.26 52.82
C ALA A 667 1.51 -14.89 53.50
N GLY A 668 0.69 -15.87 53.89
CA GLY A 668 -0.61 -15.63 54.56
C GLY A 668 -1.73 -15.12 53.66
N GLN A 669 -1.57 -15.18 52.33
CA GLN A 669 -2.57 -14.72 51.37
C GLN A 669 -3.32 -15.91 50.76
N SER A 670 -4.20 -16.49 51.58
CA SER A 670 -5.24 -17.43 51.16
C SER A 670 -6.44 -16.63 50.61
N GLU A 671 -6.61 -16.55 49.30
CA GLU A 671 -7.90 -16.16 48.71
C GLU A 671 -8.87 -17.35 48.87
N ARG A 672 -9.98 -17.12 49.58
CA ARG A 672 -11.16 -18.00 49.64
C ARG A 672 -11.87 -18.06 48.29
#